data_AF-A0A8S1HBT0-F1
#
_entry.id   AF-A0A8S1HBT0-F1
#
_cell.length_a   1.000
_cell.length_b   1.000
_cell.length_c   1.000
_cell.angle_alpha   90.00
_cell.angle_beta   90.00
_cell.angle_gamma   90.00
#
_symmetry.space_group_name_H-M   'P 1'
#
loop_
_entity.id
_entity.type
_entity.pdbx_description
1 polymer ?
#
loop_
_entity_poly.entity_id
_entity_poly.type
_entity_poly.pdbx_seq_one_letter_code
_entity_poly.pdbx_strand_id
1 'polypeptide(L)'
;MVSASSSAKDKKKTNSIVTRDAIEKDTISSIAAKFWAPFTKGKHDPFNAKLVDDIYQNEMVKTHYSPRKIVMLEFSQYLECYLWANYKPSSSKAYHMSIIIMVNEKFRERTDAWLTFEQRPVNFPEFFYNVLKMALEKENSTSTAEQCAILTFLVNAFNSVEVEIVHEQTKRLTSMEIWDTLLGTQREALFKKHKKLRRLWDILWKKFSKEDATDNGQGMFERTFLWNMIEKFKDTLTAIDDESKEVDVDAIRYCERFVELLIDLESLLPTRRFFNAVLHSTHVLTHCLLSKLIQSEAGSLFFQLVQLLKFYARFEIDEFTGRQLSHKEVSELHYDSVIKLQKAAFRHFRDTMKNFYVLNVSGVDTRKALYEQFNRMKHEEVYRFAEYLNLVMPMPQNNEEAEAHLSRFSKRFLVEAITLTCERRPNQLTQLNEKPLFPTEQVIWDENVVPYEHYSGEGVLALNKLNLQFLTLHDYLLRNFNLFQLESTYEIRQDLEDVLFRMKPFMHETKSETVFAGWARMALPLENFSITEVAKPLVGEKSPACVRGVVTVNIGRRLDIRQEWEGLRKHDVCFLVSCKATASPGTRFDVRLPFKEQIQVTHVRGCEIEGMLDANGMVIEEFTSYEKKPQLQGDQRKFRVFLDPNQYRIDMENVAEQKCDDVYYTFNLVVRRDPKSNNFKAVLATIRELLNTECVVPDWLTDVILGFGEPDTAHYSKLSSAVPELDFNDTFLSFDHVKTSFPGYSIEPSLGDPTKMLPPFKIQFKDLQGRHEAKREKTIIVTPHPRKSITPYPYEPNRNQVLFTPAQIEAIKSGMQPGLTMVVGPPGTGKTDVAVQIISNIYHNWPNQRTLIVTHSNQALNQLFEKIIALDVDERHLLRMGHGEEALETEKDFSRYGRVNYVLKERLSLLTKVEKLAKTLNIVGDVAYTCENAGYFFRFSVCRAWEEFLMKVKSTNQKLEEGIIASIFPFTDFFADISLFTGNYDEDLKKAHSCWRFIQRIFEQLDEFRAFELLRNGKDRTEYLLVKEAKIIAMTCTHAALRRKELVSLGFR
;
A
#
# COMPACT_ATOMS: atom_id res chain seq x y z
N MET A 1 -30.42 -46.07 -12.49
CA MET A 1 -31.81 -46.54 -12.62
C MET A 1 -32.26 -47.12 -11.29
N VAL A 2 -33.12 -46.40 -10.57
CA VAL A 2 -34.39 -46.80 -9.92
C VAL A 2 -34.81 -45.57 -9.11
N SER A 3 -36.02 -45.12 -9.37
CA SER A 3 -36.66 -43.88 -8.93
C SER A 3 -37.24 -43.96 -7.51
N ALA A 4 -37.12 -42.90 -6.72
CA ALA A 4 -38.16 -42.50 -5.77
C ALA A 4 -38.07 -40.98 -5.48
N SER A 5 -39.06 -40.26 -5.98
CA SER A 5 -39.36 -38.86 -5.71
C SER A 5 -39.73 -38.62 -4.24
N SER A 6 -39.08 -37.67 -3.59
CA SER A 6 -39.68 -36.95 -2.45
C SER A 6 -39.35 -35.47 -2.54
N SER A 7 -40.37 -34.66 -2.30
CA SER A 7 -40.42 -33.22 -2.46
C SER A 7 -39.42 -32.48 -1.56
N ALA A 8 -38.32 -31.99 -2.13
CA ALA A 8 -37.50 -30.96 -1.51
C ALA A 8 -38.20 -29.60 -1.68
N LYS A 9 -38.98 -29.20 -0.68
CA LYS A 9 -39.39 -27.80 -0.52
C LYS A 9 -38.12 -26.95 -0.40
N ASP A 10 -38.02 -25.95 -1.28
CA ASP A 10 -37.01 -24.90 -1.29
C ASP A 10 -36.68 -24.38 0.12
N LYS A 11 -35.54 -24.82 0.68
CA LYS A 11 -34.85 -24.05 1.72
C LYS A 11 -34.18 -22.87 1.01
N LYS A 12 -34.91 -21.77 0.84
CA LYS A 12 -34.33 -20.45 0.60
C LYS A 12 -33.26 -20.21 1.67
N LYS A 13 -31.98 -20.26 1.30
CA LYS A 13 -30.91 -19.55 2.04
C LYS A 13 -31.34 -18.09 2.05
N THR A 14 -31.85 -17.65 3.19
CA THR A 14 -32.41 -16.33 3.39
C THR A 14 -31.26 -15.38 3.71
N ASN A 15 -31.23 -14.27 2.98
CA ASN A 15 -30.26 -13.17 3.08
C ASN A 15 -29.93 -12.80 4.54
N SER A 16 -28.68 -12.40 4.77
CA SER A 16 -28.14 -11.83 6.02
C SER A 16 -28.74 -10.48 6.44
N ILE A 17 -29.70 -9.94 5.69
CA ILE A 17 -30.32 -8.65 6.01
C ILE A 17 -31.38 -8.88 7.09
N VAL A 18 -31.05 -8.47 8.32
CA VAL A 18 -31.97 -8.50 9.47
C VAL A 18 -33.05 -7.44 9.25
N THR A 19 -34.25 -7.84 8.82
CA THR A 19 -35.40 -6.94 8.65
C THR A 19 -36.07 -6.62 9.99
N ARG A 20 -36.72 -5.46 10.11
CA ARG A 20 -37.44 -5.05 11.33
C ARG A 20 -38.46 -6.09 11.81
N ASP A 21 -39.21 -6.69 10.87
CA ASP A 21 -40.16 -7.79 11.16
C ASP A 21 -39.48 -9.06 11.67
N ALA A 22 -38.23 -9.33 11.25
CA ALA A 22 -37.43 -10.45 11.71
C ALA A 22 -36.86 -10.21 13.13
N ILE A 23 -36.63 -8.96 13.52
CA ILE A 23 -36.19 -8.56 14.87
C ILE A 23 -37.34 -8.67 15.86
N GLU A 24 -38.53 -8.18 15.51
CA GLU A 24 -39.70 -8.18 16.40
C GLU A 24 -40.24 -9.59 16.71
N LYS A 25 -39.98 -10.57 15.84
CA LYS A 25 -40.41 -11.97 16.01
C LYS A 25 -39.38 -12.90 16.65
N ASP A 26 -38.16 -12.43 16.90
CA ASP A 26 -37.09 -13.27 17.44
C ASP A 26 -37.11 -13.37 18.97
N THR A 27 -36.79 -14.55 19.48
CA THR A 27 -36.73 -14.85 20.92
C THR A 27 -35.73 -13.95 21.65
N ILE A 28 -34.57 -13.66 21.03
CA ILE A 28 -33.49 -12.86 21.62
C ILE A 28 -33.95 -11.42 21.87
N SER A 29 -34.67 -10.81 20.94
CA SER A 29 -35.14 -9.42 21.08
C SER A 29 -36.05 -9.23 22.29
N SER A 30 -36.91 -10.21 22.56
CA SER A 30 -37.81 -10.19 23.71
C SER A 30 -37.06 -10.31 25.04
N ILE A 31 -36.02 -11.17 25.08
CA ILE A 31 -35.17 -11.37 26.24
C ILE A 31 -34.30 -10.13 26.47
N ALA A 32 -33.69 -9.59 25.41
CA ALA A 32 -32.89 -8.37 25.48
C ALA A 32 -33.72 -7.21 26.03
N ALA A 33 -34.94 -6.99 25.51
CA ALA A 33 -35.84 -5.94 26.00
C ALA A 33 -36.17 -6.10 27.50
N LYS A 34 -36.15 -7.32 28.02
CA LYS A 34 -36.44 -7.60 29.43
C LYS A 34 -35.22 -7.42 30.35
N PHE A 35 -34.00 -7.63 29.86
CA PHE A 35 -32.81 -7.73 30.74
C PHE A 35 -31.70 -6.71 30.48
N TRP A 36 -31.45 -6.26 29.25
CA TRP A 36 -30.28 -5.42 28.97
C TRP A 36 -30.41 -4.40 27.84
N ALA A 37 -31.45 -4.47 26.99
CA ALA A 37 -31.53 -3.62 25.82
C ALA A 37 -31.58 -2.12 26.17
N PRO A 38 -30.85 -1.25 25.44
CA PRO A 38 -30.71 0.16 25.82
C PRO A 38 -32.05 0.92 25.90
N PHE A 39 -32.99 0.59 25.01
CA PHE A 39 -34.29 1.26 24.90
C PHE A 39 -35.29 0.90 26.00
N THR A 40 -35.01 -0.11 26.84
CA THR A 40 -35.86 -0.53 27.97
C THR A 40 -35.21 -0.37 29.34
N LYS A 41 -34.09 0.36 29.44
CA LYS A 41 -33.24 0.47 30.65
C LYS A 41 -33.96 0.72 31.98
N GLY A 42 -35.10 1.40 31.98
CA GLY A 42 -35.89 1.66 33.18
C GLY A 42 -36.76 0.50 33.69
N LYS A 43 -36.82 -0.63 32.97
CA LYS A 43 -37.71 -1.78 33.27
C LYS A 43 -36.98 -3.13 33.27
N HIS A 44 -35.65 -3.11 33.41
CA HIS A 44 -34.85 -4.34 33.36
C HIS A 44 -35.03 -5.18 34.62
N ASP A 45 -35.18 -6.49 34.42
CA ASP A 45 -35.09 -7.47 35.51
C ASP A 45 -33.64 -7.57 36.04
N PRO A 46 -33.42 -8.00 37.29
CA PRO A 46 -32.09 -8.20 37.84
C PRO A 46 -31.25 -9.21 37.03
N PHE A 47 -29.93 -9.04 37.07
CA PHE A 47 -29.00 -9.95 36.42
C PHE A 47 -29.18 -11.41 36.88
N ASN A 48 -29.21 -12.32 35.90
CA ASN A 48 -29.31 -13.76 36.11
C ASN A 48 -28.21 -14.50 35.34
N ALA A 49 -27.29 -15.13 36.05
CA ALA A 49 -26.18 -15.89 35.47
C ALA A 49 -26.66 -17.13 34.68
N LYS A 50 -27.72 -17.82 35.14
CA LYS A 50 -28.25 -19.01 34.45
C LYS A 50 -28.80 -18.67 33.06
N LEU A 51 -29.29 -17.45 32.88
CA LEU A 51 -29.78 -16.99 31.58
C LEU A 51 -28.66 -16.99 30.52
N VAL A 52 -27.41 -16.69 30.92
CA VAL A 52 -26.26 -16.74 30.01
C VAL A 52 -26.01 -18.18 29.55
N ASP A 53 -26.08 -19.15 30.47
CA ASP A 53 -25.98 -20.57 30.14
C ASP A 53 -27.12 -21.02 29.21
N ASP A 54 -28.36 -20.58 29.49
CA ASP A 54 -29.53 -20.91 28.68
C ASP A 54 -29.43 -20.32 27.26
N ILE A 55 -28.98 -19.07 27.11
CA ILE A 55 -28.76 -18.43 25.81
C ILE A 55 -27.67 -19.17 25.05
N TYR A 56 -26.54 -19.48 25.68
CA TYR A 56 -25.44 -20.20 25.05
C TYR A 56 -25.89 -21.58 24.54
N GLN A 57 -26.57 -22.37 25.38
CA GLN A 57 -27.02 -23.70 25.00
C GLN A 57 -28.12 -23.68 23.93
N ASN A 58 -29.13 -22.81 24.09
CA ASN A 58 -30.32 -22.84 23.23
C ASN A 58 -30.18 -22.01 21.95
N GLU A 59 -29.56 -20.85 22.03
CA GLU A 59 -29.49 -19.91 20.91
C GLU A 59 -28.16 -20.01 20.15
N MET A 60 -27.06 -20.47 20.78
CA MET A 60 -25.77 -20.69 20.10
C MET A 60 -25.53 -22.16 19.76
N VAL A 61 -25.38 -23.05 20.75
CA VAL A 61 -24.97 -24.45 20.53
C VAL A 61 -26.03 -25.22 19.73
N LYS A 62 -27.30 -25.21 20.13
CA LYS A 62 -28.39 -25.91 19.43
C LYS A 62 -28.64 -25.41 18.00
N THR A 63 -28.26 -24.17 17.70
CA THR A 63 -28.41 -23.59 16.37
C THR A 63 -27.14 -23.75 15.51
N HIS A 64 -26.13 -24.47 16.01
CA HIS A 64 -24.80 -24.59 15.41
C HIS A 64 -24.17 -23.22 15.12
N TYR A 65 -24.20 -22.33 16.11
CA TYR A 65 -23.64 -20.98 16.06
C TYR A 65 -24.18 -20.18 14.87
N SER A 66 -25.51 -20.16 14.72
CA SER A 66 -26.16 -19.46 13.61
C SER A 66 -25.73 -17.98 13.55
N PRO A 67 -25.17 -17.51 12.41
CA PRO A 67 -24.64 -16.14 12.31
C PRO A 67 -25.70 -15.08 12.62
N ARG A 68 -26.93 -15.32 12.14
CA ARG A 68 -28.07 -14.44 12.40
C ARG A 68 -28.34 -14.29 13.90
N LYS A 69 -28.25 -15.37 14.68
CA LYS A 69 -28.51 -15.32 16.13
C LYS A 69 -27.40 -14.57 16.87
N ILE A 70 -26.15 -14.76 16.44
CA ILE A 70 -24.98 -14.07 17.00
C ILE A 70 -25.06 -12.56 16.71
N VAL A 71 -25.34 -12.17 15.47
CA VAL A 71 -25.55 -10.76 15.07
C VAL A 71 -26.66 -10.11 15.90
N MET A 72 -27.76 -10.84 16.16
CA MET A 72 -28.86 -10.30 16.97
C MET A 72 -28.47 -10.07 18.44
N LEU A 73 -27.62 -10.93 19.02
CA LEU A 73 -27.08 -10.74 20.36
C LEU A 73 -26.14 -9.53 20.40
N GLU A 74 -25.23 -9.41 19.44
CA GLU A 74 -24.30 -8.28 19.33
C GLU A 74 -25.06 -6.96 19.17
N PHE A 75 -26.01 -6.90 18.22
CA PHE A 75 -26.82 -5.71 17.94
C PHE A 75 -27.63 -5.25 19.16
N SER A 76 -28.00 -6.19 20.04
CA SER A 76 -28.71 -5.89 21.28
C SER A 76 -27.81 -5.38 22.42
N GLN A 77 -26.50 -5.23 22.18
CA GLN A 77 -25.46 -4.86 23.16
C GLN A 77 -25.31 -5.88 24.30
N TYR A 78 -25.37 -7.17 23.97
CA TYR A 78 -25.28 -8.26 24.95
C TYR A 78 -23.94 -8.24 25.72
N LEU A 79 -22.84 -7.91 25.04
CA LEU A 79 -21.51 -7.82 25.65
C LEU A 79 -21.42 -6.68 26.67
N GLU A 80 -21.80 -5.48 26.25
CA GLU A 80 -21.62 -4.23 26.99
C GLU A 80 -22.60 -4.11 28.16
N CYS A 81 -23.86 -4.46 27.91
CA CYS A 81 -24.94 -4.22 28.86
C CYS A 81 -25.21 -5.41 29.79
N TYR A 82 -24.86 -6.65 29.40
CA TYR A 82 -25.19 -7.84 30.19
C TYR A 82 -23.96 -8.67 30.60
N LEU A 83 -23.10 -9.06 29.66
CA LEU A 83 -21.98 -9.96 29.94
C LEU A 83 -20.87 -9.28 30.75
N TRP A 84 -20.16 -8.30 30.18
CA TRP A 84 -18.97 -7.72 30.81
C TRP A 84 -19.34 -6.90 32.05
N ALA A 85 -20.50 -6.23 32.01
CA ALA A 85 -20.99 -5.43 33.12
C ALA A 85 -21.17 -6.23 34.43
N ASN A 86 -21.44 -7.55 34.32
CA ASN A 86 -21.71 -8.45 35.44
C ASN A 86 -20.69 -9.58 35.57
N TYR A 87 -19.59 -9.54 34.80
CA TYR A 87 -18.60 -10.62 34.74
C TYR A 87 -17.87 -10.81 36.07
N LYS A 88 -17.67 -12.08 36.44
CA LYS A 88 -16.85 -12.51 37.57
C LYS A 88 -15.87 -13.60 37.12
N PRO A 89 -14.64 -13.66 37.66
CA PRO A 89 -13.68 -14.72 37.36
C PRO A 89 -14.21 -16.15 37.48
N SER A 90 -15.07 -16.41 38.48
CA SER A 90 -15.65 -17.73 38.74
C SER A 90 -16.85 -18.09 37.85
N SER A 91 -17.00 -17.43 36.69
CA SER A 91 -18.14 -17.64 35.79
C SER A 91 -18.06 -18.97 35.03
N SER A 92 -19.19 -19.44 34.51
CA SER A 92 -19.26 -20.72 33.77
C SER A 92 -18.48 -20.68 32.44
N LYS A 93 -18.20 -21.85 31.87
CA LYS A 93 -17.63 -21.99 30.52
C LYS A 93 -18.49 -21.26 29.47
N ALA A 94 -19.82 -21.43 29.54
CA ALA A 94 -20.74 -20.78 28.61
C ALA A 94 -20.67 -19.25 28.67
N TYR A 95 -20.39 -18.69 29.85
CA TYR A 95 -20.16 -17.26 30.02
C TYR A 95 -18.90 -16.80 29.29
N HIS A 96 -17.77 -17.49 29.50
CA HIS A 96 -16.50 -17.19 28.85
C HIS A 96 -16.63 -17.30 27.32
N MET A 97 -17.25 -18.37 26.83
CA MET A 97 -17.51 -18.58 25.40
C MET A 97 -18.44 -17.51 24.81
N SER A 98 -19.47 -17.08 25.55
CA SER A 98 -20.36 -16.01 25.09
C SER A 98 -19.59 -14.69 24.90
N ILE A 99 -18.67 -14.35 25.80
CA ILE A 99 -17.81 -13.17 25.64
C ILE A 99 -16.91 -13.32 24.40
N ILE A 100 -16.23 -14.46 24.27
CA ILE A 100 -15.35 -14.77 23.12
C ILE A 100 -16.10 -14.59 21.78
N ILE A 101 -17.30 -15.17 21.67
CA ILE A 101 -18.09 -15.12 20.44
C ILE A 101 -18.54 -13.70 20.12
N MET A 102 -18.96 -12.91 21.12
CA MET A 102 -19.33 -11.50 20.90
C MET A 102 -18.14 -10.65 20.45
N VAL A 103 -16.95 -10.87 21.03
CA VAL A 103 -15.73 -10.18 20.58
C VAL A 103 -15.42 -10.54 19.13
N ASN A 104 -15.44 -11.82 18.78
CA ASN A 104 -15.19 -12.27 17.40
C ASN A 104 -16.20 -11.68 16.40
N GLU A 105 -17.48 -11.60 16.78
CA GLU A 105 -18.51 -11.00 15.93
C GLU A 105 -18.28 -9.49 15.75
N LYS A 106 -17.86 -8.77 16.79
CA LYS A 106 -17.51 -7.34 16.66
C LYS A 106 -16.37 -7.10 15.67
N PHE A 107 -15.36 -7.97 15.67
CA PHE A 107 -14.29 -7.94 14.65
C PHE A 107 -14.82 -8.21 13.25
N ARG A 108 -15.74 -9.17 13.09
CA ARG A 108 -16.39 -9.50 11.82
C ARG A 108 -17.20 -8.33 11.25
N GLU A 109 -17.96 -7.64 12.11
CA GLU A 109 -18.75 -6.45 11.77
C GLU A 109 -17.91 -5.15 11.72
N ARG A 110 -16.60 -5.23 12.01
CA ARG A 110 -15.67 -4.08 12.03
C ARG A 110 -16.09 -2.98 13.01
N THR A 111 -16.59 -3.39 14.17
CA THR A 111 -16.93 -2.51 15.29
C THR A 111 -15.88 -2.59 16.39
N ASP A 112 -15.85 -1.59 17.28
CA ASP A 112 -14.91 -1.58 18.40
C ASP A 112 -15.20 -2.73 19.38
N ALA A 113 -14.26 -3.67 19.45
CA ALA A 113 -14.36 -4.86 20.28
C ALA A 113 -13.83 -4.66 21.70
N TRP A 114 -12.95 -3.68 21.93
CA TRP A 114 -12.14 -3.61 23.16
C TRP A 114 -12.57 -2.52 24.13
N LEU A 115 -13.23 -1.46 23.66
CA LEU A 115 -13.65 -0.31 24.46
C LEU A 115 -14.37 -0.68 25.77
N THR A 116 -15.21 -1.71 25.72
CA THR A 116 -15.98 -2.22 26.87
C THR A 116 -15.07 -2.72 27.99
N PHE A 117 -13.95 -3.36 27.63
CA PHE A 117 -12.97 -3.86 28.57
C PHE A 117 -12.10 -2.74 29.13
N GLU A 118 -11.75 -1.73 28.33
CA GLU A 118 -11.02 -0.54 28.78
C GLU A 118 -11.81 0.27 29.81
N GLN A 119 -13.13 0.38 29.65
CA GLN A 119 -14.00 1.04 30.62
C GLN A 119 -14.07 0.30 31.98
N ARG A 120 -13.83 -1.02 32.00
CA ARG A 120 -13.85 -1.86 33.22
C ARG A 120 -12.72 -2.91 33.19
N PRO A 121 -11.47 -2.50 33.45
CA PRO A 121 -10.30 -3.33 33.16
C PRO A 121 -10.01 -4.42 34.21
N VAL A 122 -10.55 -4.28 35.42
CA VAL A 122 -10.13 -5.03 36.63
C VAL A 122 -10.15 -6.55 36.45
N ASN A 123 -11.17 -7.11 35.78
CA ASN A 123 -11.34 -8.55 35.64
C ASN A 123 -10.74 -9.12 34.34
N PHE A 124 -10.18 -8.28 33.47
CA PHE A 124 -9.67 -8.71 32.15
C PHE A 124 -8.48 -9.67 32.23
N PRO A 125 -7.46 -9.47 33.09
CA PRO A 125 -6.33 -10.40 33.17
C PRO A 125 -6.76 -11.83 33.53
N GLU A 126 -7.66 -11.96 34.52
CA GLU A 126 -8.17 -13.26 34.96
C GLU A 126 -9.09 -13.91 33.91
N PHE A 127 -9.92 -13.11 33.23
CA PHE A 127 -10.69 -13.58 32.08
C PHE A 127 -9.77 -14.15 30.99
N PHE A 128 -8.75 -13.39 30.59
CA PHE A 128 -7.81 -13.79 29.56
C PHE A 128 -7.07 -15.08 29.96
N TYR A 129 -6.62 -15.18 31.21
CA TYR A 129 -5.98 -16.38 31.74
C TYR A 129 -6.90 -17.63 31.68
N ASN A 130 -8.19 -17.47 31.99
CA ASN A 130 -9.18 -18.55 31.83
C ASN A 130 -9.39 -18.94 30.36
N VAL A 131 -9.36 -17.98 29.42
CA VAL A 131 -9.39 -18.28 27.98
C VAL A 131 -8.18 -19.10 27.56
N LEU A 132 -6.97 -18.77 28.04
CA LEU A 132 -5.76 -19.55 27.75
C LEU A 132 -5.87 -20.99 28.28
N LYS A 133 -6.40 -21.19 29.49
CA LYS A 133 -6.65 -22.54 30.03
C LYS A 133 -7.60 -23.32 29.14
N MET A 134 -8.71 -22.71 28.74
CA MET A 134 -9.70 -23.34 27.85
C MET A 134 -9.10 -23.68 26.47
N ALA A 135 -8.16 -22.88 25.96
CA ALA A 135 -7.47 -23.17 24.70
C ALA A 135 -6.64 -24.47 24.75
N LEU A 136 -6.14 -24.86 25.92
CA LEU A 136 -5.34 -26.08 26.12
C LEU A 136 -6.14 -27.28 26.67
N GLU A 137 -7.43 -27.11 26.94
CA GLU A 137 -8.30 -28.22 27.34
C GLU A 137 -8.41 -29.29 26.22
N LYS A 138 -8.58 -30.56 26.63
CA LYS A 138 -8.75 -31.71 25.73
C LYS A 138 -10.18 -31.74 25.16
N GLU A 139 -10.35 -32.34 23.99
CA GLU A 139 -11.62 -32.37 23.21
C GLU A 139 -12.85 -32.86 24.00
N ASN A 140 -12.65 -33.65 25.07
CA ASN A 140 -13.76 -34.13 25.91
C ASN A 140 -14.51 -33.02 26.66
N SER A 141 -13.90 -31.86 26.94
CA SER A 141 -14.57 -30.73 27.63
C SER A 141 -14.95 -29.58 26.69
N THR A 142 -14.27 -29.43 25.56
CA THR A 142 -14.45 -28.34 24.59
C THR A 142 -14.51 -28.90 23.17
N SER A 143 -15.59 -28.62 22.46
CA SER A 143 -15.76 -29.02 21.07
C SER A 143 -14.77 -28.30 20.14
N THR A 144 -14.49 -28.88 18.98
CA THR A 144 -13.60 -28.29 17.96
C THR A 144 -14.10 -26.91 17.50
N ALA A 145 -15.42 -26.73 17.37
CA ALA A 145 -16.02 -25.43 17.05
C ALA A 145 -15.75 -24.36 18.14
N GLU A 146 -15.83 -24.72 19.43
CA GLU A 146 -15.47 -23.82 20.52
C GLU A 146 -13.98 -23.49 20.51
N GLN A 147 -13.13 -24.48 20.22
CA GLN A 147 -11.68 -24.29 20.07
C GLN A 147 -11.34 -23.34 18.93
N CYS A 148 -12.03 -23.44 17.78
CA CYS A 148 -11.91 -22.49 16.68
C CYS A 148 -12.29 -21.06 17.13
N ALA A 149 -13.38 -20.88 17.87
CA ALA A 149 -13.78 -19.56 18.38
C ALA A 149 -12.75 -18.98 19.36
N ILE A 150 -12.17 -19.81 20.23
CA ILE A 150 -11.07 -19.41 21.12
C ILE A 150 -9.84 -18.99 20.31
N LEU A 151 -9.46 -19.76 19.29
CA LEU A 151 -8.34 -19.39 18.40
C LEU A 151 -8.59 -18.06 17.69
N THR A 152 -9.80 -17.84 17.15
CA THR A 152 -10.15 -16.56 16.53
C THR A 152 -10.03 -15.40 17.52
N PHE A 153 -10.43 -15.59 18.78
CA PHE A 153 -10.24 -14.57 19.81
C PHE A 153 -8.76 -14.30 20.09
N LEU A 154 -7.92 -15.34 20.16
CA LEU A 154 -6.48 -15.17 20.34
C LEU A 154 -5.83 -14.47 19.14
N VAL A 155 -6.22 -14.81 17.91
CA VAL A 155 -5.80 -14.12 16.68
C VAL A 155 -6.14 -12.62 16.79
N ASN A 156 -7.37 -12.30 17.16
CA ASN A 156 -7.81 -10.91 17.35
C ASN A 156 -7.00 -10.21 18.46
N ALA A 157 -6.75 -10.89 19.58
CA ALA A 157 -5.97 -10.34 20.69
C ALA A 157 -4.51 -10.06 20.32
N PHE A 158 -3.83 -11.00 19.65
CA PHE A 158 -2.44 -10.80 19.19
C PHE A 158 -2.31 -9.73 18.10
N ASN A 159 -3.35 -9.52 17.29
CA ASN A 159 -3.39 -8.44 16.30
C ASN A 159 -3.72 -7.07 16.90
N SER A 160 -4.18 -6.98 18.15
CA SER A 160 -4.57 -5.74 18.83
C SER A 160 -3.46 -5.21 19.75
N VAL A 161 -2.26 -5.04 19.19
CA VAL A 161 -1.06 -4.59 19.94
C VAL A 161 -1.14 -3.14 20.41
N GLU A 162 -2.01 -2.34 19.78
CA GLU A 162 -2.29 -0.95 20.12
C GLU A 162 -3.16 -0.77 21.37
N VAL A 163 -3.88 -1.83 21.77
CA VAL A 163 -4.77 -1.80 22.93
C VAL A 163 -3.99 -2.23 24.17
N GLU A 164 -3.68 -1.29 25.06
CA GLU A 164 -2.76 -1.49 26.18
C GLU A 164 -3.15 -2.68 27.09
N ILE A 165 -4.42 -2.78 27.46
CA ILE A 165 -4.92 -3.85 28.34
C ILE A 165 -4.77 -5.26 27.72
N VAL A 166 -4.93 -5.36 26.39
CA VAL A 166 -4.77 -6.63 25.65
C VAL A 166 -3.28 -6.92 25.44
N HIS A 167 -2.51 -5.90 25.06
CA HIS A 167 -1.08 -6.02 24.83
C HIS A 167 -0.32 -6.46 26.09
N GLU A 168 -0.72 -5.99 27.27
CA GLU A 168 -0.10 -6.41 28.53
C GLU A 168 -0.22 -7.92 28.77
N GLN A 169 -1.35 -8.53 28.40
CA GLN A 169 -1.56 -9.97 28.53
C GLN A 169 -0.83 -10.76 27.43
N THR A 170 -0.94 -10.33 26.17
CA THR A 170 -0.32 -11.03 25.03
C THR A 170 1.21 -10.97 25.08
N LYS A 171 1.78 -9.86 25.55
CA LYS A 171 3.24 -9.68 25.70
C LYS A 171 3.86 -10.72 26.62
N ARG A 172 3.18 -11.20 27.66
CA ARG A 172 3.68 -12.26 28.56
C ARG A 172 3.91 -13.57 27.80
N LEU A 173 3.11 -13.82 26.77
CA LEU A 173 3.18 -15.03 25.94
C LEU A 173 4.22 -14.96 24.81
N THR A 174 4.79 -13.79 24.53
CA THR A 174 5.77 -13.59 23.44
C THR A 174 7.08 -12.94 23.89
N SER A 175 7.25 -12.74 25.19
CA SER A 175 8.47 -12.20 25.79
C SER A 175 9.61 -13.22 25.78
N MET A 176 10.84 -12.76 26.05
CA MET A 176 12.04 -13.61 26.05
C MET A 176 11.91 -14.87 26.92
N GLU A 177 11.09 -14.82 27.96
CA GLU A 177 10.83 -15.90 28.93
C GLU A 177 10.36 -17.21 28.28
N ILE A 178 9.71 -17.15 27.12
CA ILE A 178 9.30 -18.36 26.37
C ILE A 178 10.50 -19.20 25.90
N TRP A 179 11.72 -18.65 25.89
CA TRP A 179 12.92 -19.41 25.54
C TRP A 179 13.27 -20.52 26.54
N ASP A 180 12.56 -20.62 27.67
CA ASP A 180 12.69 -21.75 28.58
C ASP A 180 12.37 -23.09 27.88
N THR A 181 11.50 -23.07 26.88
CA THR A 181 11.14 -24.26 26.08
C THR A 181 12.22 -24.67 25.07
N LEU A 182 13.21 -23.81 24.81
CA LEU A 182 14.28 -24.09 23.85
C LEU A 182 15.34 -25.02 24.44
N LEU A 183 15.92 -25.84 23.57
CA LEU A 183 17.08 -26.66 23.94
C LEU A 183 18.22 -25.77 24.43
N GLY A 184 18.97 -26.24 25.43
CA GLY A 184 20.12 -25.49 25.95
C GLY A 184 21.13 -25.13 24.86
N THR A 185 21.36 -26.05 23.91
CA THR A 185 22.24 -25.84 22.75
C THR A 185 21.74 -24.77 21.79
N GLN A 186 20.43 -24.66 21.58
CA GLN A 186 19.80 -23.62 20.75
C GLN A 186 19.93 -22.25 21.41
N ARG A 187 19.63 -22.14 22.71
CA ARG A 187 19.81 -20.90 23.48
C ARG A 187 21.25 -20.41 23.41
N GLU A 188 22.21 -21.31 23.61
CA GLU A 188 23.63 -21.02 23.48
C GLU A 188 24.03 -20.50 22.09
N ALA A 189 23.44 -21.06 21.03
CA ALA A 189 23.66 -20.57 19.66
C ALA A 189 23.12 -19.14 19.46
N LEU A 190 21.93 -18.85 19.99
CA LEU A 190 21.34 -17.50 19.94
C LEU A 190 22.17 -16.48 20.74
N PHE A 191 22.66 -16.86 21.92
CA PHE A 191 23.53 -16.01 22.74
C PHE A 191 24.89 -15.72 22.09
N LYS A 192 25.42 -16.66 21.30
CA LYS A 192 26.63 -16.42 20.51
C LYS A 192 26.41 -15.38 19.42
N LYS A 193 25.23 -15.38 18.77
CA LYS A 193 24.83 -14.38 17.77
C LYS A 193 24.69 -12.99 18.42
N HIS A 194 24.03 -12.90 19.59
CA HIS A 194 23.83 -11.64 20.31
C HIS A 194 24.26 -11.73 21.79
N LYS A 195 25.53 -11.39 22.06
CA LYS A 195 26.14 -11.50 23.40
C LYS A 195 25.39 -10.75 24.51
N LYS A 196 24.69 -9.67 24.18
CA LYS A 196 23.90 -8.87 25.15
C LYS A 196 22.73 -9.67 25.74
N LEU A 197 22.14 -10.59 24.96
CA LEU A 197 20.97 -11.37 25.37
C LEU A 197 21.29 -12.33 26.53
N ARG A 198 22.51 -12.86 26.61
CA ARG A 198 22.90 -13.74 27.73
C ARG A 198 22.72 -13.06 29.08
N ARG A 199 23.20 -11.82 29.20
CA ARG A 199 23.08 -11.05 30.44
C ARG A 199 21.62 -10.80 30.82
N LEU A 200 20.78 -10.48 29.83
CA LEU A 200 19.34 -10.28 30.05
C LEU A 200 18.66 -11.59 30.47
N TRP A 201 18.99 -12.70 29.82
CA TRP A 201 18.49 -14.02 30.18
C TRP A 201 18.86 -14.40 31.62
N ASP A 202 20.12 -14.23 32.02
CA ASP A 202 20.57 -14.57 33.38
C ASP A 202 19.84 -13.76 34.46
N ILE A 203 19.49 -12.50 34.16
CA ILE A 203 18.70 -11.64 35.06
C ILE A 203 17.25 -12.14 35.13
N LEU A 204 16.63 -12.39 33.97
CA LEU A 204 15.25 -12.88 33.89
C LEU A 204 15.12 -14.24 34.55
N TRP A 205 16.02 -15.18 34.27
CA TRP A 205 16.08 -16.52 34.87
C TRP A 205 16.02 -16.46 36.38
N LYS A 206 16.85 -15.60 37.00
CA LYS A 206 16.85 -15.39 38.46
C LYS A 206 15.55 -14.77 38.98
N LYS A 207 14.88 -13.94 38.18
CA LYS A 207 13.62 -13.30 38.54
C LYS A 207 12.49 -14.33 38.54
N PHE A 208 12.26 -15.01 37.41
CA PHE A 208 11.14 -15.94 37.32
C PHE A 208 11.37 -17.23 38.12
N SER A 209 12.63 -17.70 38.30
CA SER A 209 12.90 -18.82 39.23
C SER A 209 12.50 -18.52 40.68
N LYS A 210 12.45 -17.24 41.08
CA LYS A 210 11.93 -16.83 42.40
C LYS A 210 10.42 -16.70 42.40
N GLU A 211 9.85 -16.13 41.34
CA GLU A 211 8.40 -15.97 41.19
C GLU A 211 7.70 -17.33 41.11
N ASP A 212 8.25 -18.30 40.38
CA ASP A 212 7.72 -19.67 40.27
C ASP A 212 7.65 -20.41 41.62
N ALA A 213 8.47 -20.02 42.60
CA ALA A 213 8.40 -20.59 43.94
C ALA A 213 7.23 -20.05 44.77
N THR A 214 6.62 -18.93 44.34
CA THR A 214 5.55 -18.21 45.03
C THR A 214 4.24 -18.19 44.26
N ASP A 215 4.32 -18.28 42.94
CA ASP A 215 3.21 -18.29 42.01
C ASP A 215 2.73 -19.73 41.83
N ASN A 216 1.41 -19.94 41.77
CA ASN A 216 0.79 -21.28 41.66
C ASN A 216 0.97 -21.92 40.27
N GLY A 217 2.17 -21.79 39.67
CA GLY A 217 2.51 -22.28 38.34
C GLY A 217 1.99 -21.42 37.18
N GLN A 218 1.40 -20.25 37.42
CA GLN A 218 0.85 -19.39 36.37
C GLN A 218 1.93 -18.87 35.42
N GLY A 219 3.06 -18.37 35.95
CA GLY A 219 4.19 -17.93 35.12
C GLY A 219 4.74 -19.05 34.24
N MET A 220 4.91 -20.27 34.77
CA MET A 220 5.34 -21.43 33.98
C MET A 220 4.32 -21.80 32.89
N PHE A 221 3.03 -21.72 33.20
CA PHE A 221 1.97 -21.93 32.22
C PHE A 221 2.03 -20.91 31.08
N GLU A 222 2.14 -19.61 31.39
CA GLU A 222 2.22 -18.55 30.38
C GLU A 222 3.46 -18.72 29.47
N ARG A 223 4.62 -19.05 30.04
CA ARG A 223 5.86 -19.28 29.27
C ARG A 223 5.80 -20.49 28.33
N THR A 224 5.05 -21.53 28.70
CA THR A 224 4.93 -22.78 27.92
C THR A 224 3.66 -22.84 27.06
N PHE A 225 2.77 -21.84 27.17
CA PHE A 225 1.47 -21.83 26.53
C PHE A 225 1.54 -22.04 25.00
N LEU A 226 2.29 -21.19 24.29
CA LEU A 226 2.39 -21.28 22.83
C LEU A 226 3.04 -22.60 22.37
N TRP A 227 4.00 -23.13 23.13
CA TRP A 227 4.59 -24.44 22.86
C TRP A 227 3.54 -25.54 22.95
N ASN A 228 2.77 -25.57 24.05
CA ASN A 228 1.73 -26.57 24.28
C ASN A 228 0.59 -26.46 23.24
N MET A 229 0.25 -25.24 22.80
CA MET A 229 -0.70 -25.02 21.72
C MET A 229 -0.21 -25.63 20.39
N ILE A 230 1.08 -25.48 20.08
CA ILE A 230 1.71 -26.08 18.90
C ILE A 230 1.71 -27.61 18.99
N GLU A 231 1.99 -28.19 20.16
CA GLU A 231 1.88 -29.65 20.36
C GLU A 231 0.45 -30.14 20.16
N LYS A 232 -0.55 -29.47 20.75
CA LYS A 232 -1.97 -29.78 20.52
C LYS A 232 -2.33 -29.73 19.03
N PHE A 233 -1.86 -28.72 18.29
CA PHE A 233 -2.05 -28.65 16.85
C PHE A 233 -1.43 -29.83 16.09
N LYS A 234 -0.21 -30.25 16.45
CA LYS A 234 0.43 -31.42 15.82
C LYS A 234 -0.35 -32.71 16.08
N ASP A 235 -0.88 -32.87 17.29
CA ASP A 235 -1.73 -34.02 17.64
C ASP A 235 -2.99 -34.04 16.77
N THR A 236 -3.68 -32.90 16.64
CA THR A 236 -4.86 -32.76 15.75
C THR A 236 -4.51 -33.04 14.29
N LEU A 237 -3.40 -32.50 13.78
CA LEU A 237 -2.95 -32.73 12.40
C LEU A 237 -2.65 -34.22 12.15
N THR A 238 -2.00 -34.88 13.11
CA THR A 238 -1.70 -36.32 13.03
C THR A 238 -2.98 -37.17 13.07
N ALA A 239 -3.99 -36.75 13.84
CA ALA A 239 -5.28 -37.41 13.90
C ALA A 239 -6.08 -37.28 12.59
N ILE A 240 -5.92 -36.19 11.84
CA ILE A 240 -6.53 -35.99 10.52
C ILE A 240 -5.87 -36.90 9.46
N ASP A 241 -4.56 -37.13 9.56
CA ASP A 241 -3.81 -37.98 8.63
C ASP A 241 -4.04 -39.49 8.83
N ASP A 242 -4.75 -39.87 9.89
CA ASP A 242 -5.12 -41.24 10.23
C ASP A 242 -6.32 -41.70 9.37
N GLU A 243 -6.03 -42.48 8.34
CA GLU A 243 -7.01 -43.03 7.37
C GLU A 243 -8.07 -43.93 8.02
N SER A 244 -7.88 -44.36 9.27
CA SER A 244 -8.87 -45.15 10.00
C SER A 244 -10.03 -44.31 10.57
N LYS A 245 -9.91 -42.97 10.52
CA LYS A 245 -10.90 -42.03 11.05
C LYS A 245 -11.55 -41.22 9.93
N GLU A 246 -12.84 -40.90 10.08
CA GLU A 246 -13.49 -39.93 9.21
C GLU A 246 -12.88 -38.54 9.44
N VAL A 247 -12.63 -37.83 8.34
CA VAL A 247 -12.03 -36.49 8.37
C VAL A 247 -13.06 -35.50 8.92
N ASP A 248 -12.81 -34.98 10.12
CA ASP A 248 -13.62 -33.92 10.72
C ASP A 248 -13.30 -32.56 10.06
N VAL A 249 -14.32 -31.96 9.42
CA VAL A 249 -14.22 -30.65 8.78
C VAL A 249 -13.85 -29.56 9.79
N ASP A 250 -14.33 -29.65 11.03
CA ASP A 250 -14.01 -28.67 12.06
C ASP A 250 -12.55 -28.81 12.52
N ALA A 251 -11.96 -30.00 12.45
CA ALA A 251 -10.55 -30.22 12.73
C ALA A 251 -9.66 -29.61 11.63
N ILE A 252 -10.05 -29.69 10.36
CA ILE A 252 -9.37 -28.97 9.26
C ILE A 252 -9.42 -27.46 9.52
N ARG A 253 -10.60 -26.92 9.85
CA ARG A 253 -10.75 -25.49 10.16
C ARG A 253 -9.91 -25.05 11.35
N TYR A 254 -9.80 -25.88 12.37
CA TYR A 254 -8.92 -25.64 13.51
C TYR A 254 -7.46 -25.55 13.04
N CYS A 255 -7.00 -26.47 12.20
CA CYS A 255 -5.65 -26.43 11.63
C CYS A 255 -5.40 -25.17 10.79
N GLU A 256 -6.35 -24.76 9.94
CA GLU A 256 -6.27 -23.53 9.15
C GLU A 256 -6.17 -22.29 10.05
N ARG A 257 -7.05 -22.17 11.05
CA ARG A 257 -7.04 -21.07 12.03
C ARG A 257 -5.78 -21.05 12.88
N PHE A 258 -5.23 -22.21 13.21
CA PHE A 258 -3.99 -22.29 13.95
C PHE A 258 -2.80 -21.80 13.12
N VAL A 259 -2.72 -22.17 11.84
CA VAL A 259 -1.68 -21.65 10.94
C VAL A 259 -1.83 -20.14 10.75
N GLU A 260 -3.06 -19.61 10.66
CA GLU A 260 -3.31 -18.16 10.67
C GLU A 260 -2.72 -17.47 11.91
N LEU A 261 -2.93 -18.03 13.12
CA LEU A 261 -2.33 -17.52 14.35
C LEU A 261 -0.80 -17.48 14.26
N LEU A 262 -0.18 -18.54 13.75
CA LEU A 262 1.28 -18.59 13.58
C LEU A 262 1.79 -17.56 12.56
N ILE A 263 1.05 -17.32 11.47
CA ILE A 263 1.37 -16.30 10.48
C ILE A 263 1.33 -14.92 11.13
N ASP A 264 0.26 -14.60 11.85
CA ASP A 264 0.08 -13.29 12.48
C ASP A 264 1.18 -13.01 13.51
N LEU A 265 1.49 -13.99 14.37
CA LEU A 265 2.60 -13.92 15.34
C LEU A 265 3.96 -13.68 14.67
N GLU A 266 4.21 -14.29 13.52
CA GLU A 266 5.44 -14.11 12.76
C GLU A 266 5.46 -12.81 11.93
N SER A 267 4.30 -12.24 11.62
CA SER A 267 4.16 -11.08 10.75
C SER A 267 4.24 -9.73 11.48
N LEU A 268 4.27 -9.75 12.83
CA LEU A 268 4.38 -8.59 13.70
C LEU A 268 5.71 -8.65 14.48
N LEU A 269 6.51 -7.58 14.44
CA LEU A 269 7.83 -7.57 15.07
C LEU A 269 7.80 -7.82 16.60
N PRO A 270 6.86 -7.23 17.38
CA PRO A 270 6.82 -7.43 18.84
C PRO A 270 6.58 -8.88 19.27
N THR A 271 5.77 -9.63 18.51
CA THR A 271 5.48 -11.05 18.77
C THR A 271 6.58 -11.94 18.19
N ARG A 272 7.03 -11.64 16.96
CA ARG A 272 8.05 -12.39 16.22
C ARG A 272 9.40 -12.48 16.95
N ARG A 273 9.85 -11.38 17.57
CA ARG A 273 11.23 -11.19 18.07
C ARG A 273 11.77 -12.39 18.86
N PHE A 274 10.96 -12.97 19.75
CA PHE A 274 11.36 -14.15 20.52
C PHE A 274 10.64 -15.43 20.06
N PHE A 275 9.44 -15.31 19.50
CA PHE A 275 8.63 -16.44 19.06
C PHE A 275 9.23 -17.17 17.85
N ASN A 276 9.90 -16.49 16.93
CA ASN A 276 10.49 -17.11 15.74
C ASN A 276 11.44 -18.27 16.11
N ALA A 277 12.27 -18.10 17.14
CA ALA A 277 13.14 -19.15 17.63
C ALA A 277 12.37 -20.37 18.16
N VAL A 278 11.24 -20.13 18.85
CA VAL A 278 10.33 -21.17 19.35
C VAL A 278 9.66 -21.90 18.18
N LEU A 279 9.16 -21.17 17.18
CA LEU A 279 8.55 -21.73 15.98
C LEU A 279 9.50 -22.72 15.28
N HIS A 280 10.77 -22.34 15.06
CA HIS A 280 11.75 -23.25 14.46
C HIS A 280 12.08 -24.44 15.37
N SER A 281 12.17 -24.23 16.70
CA SER A 281 12.46 -25.32 17.64
C SER A 281 11.34 -26.35 17.76
N THR A 282 10.10 -25.96 17.51
CA THR A 282 8.97 -26.90 17.51
C THR A 282 8.90 -27.74 16.24
N HIS A 283 9.63 -27.39 15.17
CA HIS A 283 9.55 -28.06 13.87
C HIS A 283 8.14 -28.13 13.26
N VAL A 284 7.25 -27.20 13.64
CA VAL A 284 5.85 -27.20 13.18
C VAL A 284 5.74 -27.18 11.65
N LEU A 285 6.62 -26.43 10.98
CA LEU A 285 6.69 -26.40 9.51
C LEU A 285 7.00 -27.77 8.90
N THR A 286 7.89 -28.54 9.51
CA THR A 286 8.25 -29.88 9.04
C THR A 286 7.06 -30.83 9.19
N HIS A 287 6.31 -30.75 10.29
CA HIS A 287 5.06 -31.50 10.46
C HIS A 287 4.03 -31.13 9.39
N CYS A 288 3.79 -29.84 9.15
CA CYS A 288 2.85 -29.39 8.12
C CYS A 288 3.22 -29.89 6.72
N LEU A 289 4.48 -29.77 6.32
CA LEU A 289 4.97 -30.19 4.99
C LEU A 289 4.93 -31.71 4.78
N LEU A 290 4.97 -32.49 5.86
CA LEU A 290 4.91 -33.95 5.80
C LEU A 290 3.49 -34.51 5.96
N SER A 291 2.52 -33.67 6.34
CA SER A 291 1.13 -34.08 6.51
C SER A 291 0.52 -34.58 5.20
N LYS A 292 -0.46 -35.48 5.29
CA LYS A 292 -1.25 -35.90 4.12
C LYS A 292 -2.29 -34.85 3.75
N LEU A 293 -2.79 -34.09 4.73
CA LEU A 293 -3.73 -32.98 4.51
C LEU A 293 -3.25 -32.03 3.40
N ILE A 294 -1.96 -31.69 3.37
CA ILE A 294 -1.37 -30.78 2.38
C ILE A 294 -1.45 -31.27 0.93
N GLN A 295 -1.63 -32.59 0.72
CA GLN A 295 -1.74 -33.23 -0.61
C GLN A 295 -3.20 -33.45 -1.02
N SER A 296 -4.14 -33.28 -0.10
CA SER A 296 -5.57 -33.50 -0.33
C SER A 296 -6.25 -32.26 -0.93
N GLU A 297 -7.30 -32.46 -1.72
CA GLU A 297 -8.11 -31.36 -2.27
C GLU A 297 -8.77 -30.52 -1.16
N ALA A 298 -9.22 -31.17 -0.07
CA ALA A 298 -9.77 -30.52 1.10
C ALA A 298 -8.76 -29.63 1.85
N GLY A 299 -7.46 -29.94 1.75
CA GLY A 299 -6.38 -29.17 2.39
C GLY A 299 -5.75 -28.10 1.51
N SER A 300 -6.39 -27.71 0.40
CA SER A 300 -5.86 -26.68 -0.51
C SER A 300 -5.60 -25.35 0.21
N LEU A 301 -6.54 -24.87 1.03
CA LEU A 301 -6.38 -23.66 1.84
C LEU A 301 -5.27 -23.83 2.89
N PHE A 302 -5.24 -24.97 3.58
CA PHE A 302 -4.17 -25.30 4.52
C PHE A 302 -2.77 -25.25 3.86
N PHE A 303 -2.62 -25.78 2.64
CA PHE A 303 -1.37 -25.69 1.89
C PHE A 303 -0.97 -24.24 1.61
N GLN A 304 -1.90 -23.41 1.14
CA GLN A 304 -1.65 -21.99 0.86
C GLN A 304 -1.20 -21.26 2.14
N LEU A 305 -1.86 -21.50 3.28
CA LEU A 305 -1.50 -20.94 4.58
C LEU A 305 -0.11 -21.42 5.04
N VAL A 306 0.21 -22.70 4.88
CA VAL A 306 1.54 -23.24 5.23
C VAL A 306 2.65 -22.63 4.37
N GLN A 307 2.41 -22.33 3.09
CA GLN A 307 3.37 -21.60 2.27
C GLN A 307 3.58 -20.17 2.78
N LEU A 308 2.51 -19.50 3.21
CA LEU A 308 2.60 -18.15 3.79
C LEU A 308 3.34 -18.16 5.14
N LEU A 309 3.10 -19.17 5.98
CA LEU A 309 3.87 -19.36 7.22
C LEU A 309 5.35 -19.66 6.92
N LYS A 310 5.65 -20.51 5.94
CA LYS A 310 7.04 -20.80 5.51
C LYS A 310 7.75 -19.52 5.06
N PHE A 311 7.04 -18.63 4.36
CA PHE A 311 7.55 -17.33 3.95
C PHE A 311 7.91 -16.46 5.18
N TYR A 312 6.97 -16.24 6.10
CA TYR A 312 7.23 -15.40 7.28
C TYR A 312 8.25 -16.01 8.24
N ALA A 313 8.22 -17.31 8.50
CA ALA A 313 9.19 -17.99 9.36
C ALA A 313 10.66 -17.78 8.92
N ARG A 314 10.88 -17.50 7.62
CA ARG A 314 12.19 -17.30 6.99
C ARG A 314 12.39 -15.90 6.43
N PHE A 315 11.53 -14.96 6.82
CA PHE A 315 11.54 -13.59 6.32
C PHE A 315 12.90 -12.91 6.59
N GLU A 316 13.35 -12.09 5.65
CA GLU A 316 14.71 -11.53 5.58
C GLU A 316 14.85 -10.27 6.49
N ILE A 317 14.70 -10.47 7.79
CA ILE A 317 14.75 -9.41 8.83
C ILE A 317 15.65 -9.83 9.99
N ASP A 318 16.37 -8.89 10.59
CA ASP A 318 17.01 -9.08 11.88
C ASP A 318 15.98 -8.90 13.01
N GLU A 319 15.78 -9.93 13.82
CA GLU A 319 14.68 -10.00 14.78
C GLU A 319 14.77 -8.97 15.92
N PHE A 320 15.97 -8.44 16.17
CA PHE A 320 16.23 -7.52 17.29
C PHE A 320 16.23 -6.06 16.85
N THR A 321 16.90 -5.77 15.74
CA THR A 321 16.98 -4.42 15.17
C THR A 321 15.77 -4.07 14.32
N GLY A 322 15.03 -5.05 13.79
CA GLY A 322 13.94 -4.84 12.84
C GLY A 322 14.42 -4.45 11.44
N ARG A 323 15.74 -4.42 11.20
CA ARG A 323 16.29 -4.04 9.89
C ARG A 323 16.11 -5.17 8.88
N GLN A 324 15.76 -4.82 7.65
CA GLN A 324 15.86 -5.74 6.53
C GLN A 324 17.31 -6.22 6.34
N LEU A 325 17.46 -7.52 6.09
CA LEU A 325 18.74 -8.13 5.74
C LEU A 325 19.06 -7.84 4.27
N SER A 326 20.31 -7.51 4.00
CA SER A 326 20.82 -7.37 2.64
C SER A 326 20.98 -8.74 1.98
N HIS A 327 20.97 -8.78 0.64
CA HIS A 327 21.19 -10.01 -0.12
C HIS A 327 22.51 -10.72 0.25
N LYS A 328 23.54 -9.93 0.60
CA LYS A 328 24.83 -10.45 1.07
C LYS A 328 24.70 -11.15 2.42
N GLU A 329 24.06 -10.52 3.40
CA GLU A 329 23.81 -11.08 4.73
C GLU A 329 22.97 -12.36 4.63
N VAL A 330 21.92 -12.38 3.79
CA VAL A 330 21.10 -13.58 3.54
C VAL A 330 21.94 -14.72 2.95
N SER A 331 22.82 -14.42 1.99
CA SER A 331 23.71 -15.40 1.38
C SER A 331 24.74 -15.95 2.38
N GLU A 332 25.30 -15.10 3.23
CA GLU A 332 26.24 -15.50 4.29
C GLU A 332 25.58 -16.43 5.32
N LEU A 333 24.34 -16.13 5.75
CA LEU A 333 23.57 -16.99 6.66
C LEU A 333 23.27 -18.37 6.04
N HIS A 334 22.96 -18.41 4.74
CA HIS A 334 22.79 -19.67 4.01
C HIS A 334 24.09 -20.47 3.97
N TYR A 335 25.20 -19.82 3.61
CA TYR A 335 26.51 -20.47 3.55
C TYR A 335 26.95 -21.00 4.90
N ASP A 336 26.74 -20.26 5.98
CA ASP A 336 27.02 -20.71 7.34
C ASP A 336 26.23 -21.98 7.70
N SER A 337 24.98 -22.08 7.25
CA SER A 337 24.12 -23.24 7.49
C SER A 337 24.62 -24.48 6.74
N VAL A 338 24.99 -24.33 5.47
CA VAL A 338 25.55 -25.43 4.66
C VAL A 338 26.97 -25.81 5.12
N ILE A 339 27.80 -24.85 5.51
CA ILE A 339 29.14 -25.10 6.06
C ILE A 339 29.06 -25.88 7.37
N LYS A 340 28.08 -25.58 8.25
CA LYS A 340 27.85 -26.39 9.46
C LYS A 340 27.52 -27.83 9.11
N LEU A 341 26.71 -28.05 8.07
CA LEU A 341 26.36 -29.38 7.59
C LEU A 341 27.60 -30.13 7.04
N GLN A 342 28.45 -29.44 6.26
CA GLN A 342 29.71 -30.02 5.76
C GLN A 342 30.71 -30.31 6.90
N LYS A 343 30.77 -29.46 7.94
CA LYS A 343 31.58 -29.71 9.14
C LYS A 343 31.07 -30.93 9.92
N ALA A 344 29.76 -31.12 10.03
CA ALA A 344 29.17 -32.31 10.63
C ALA A 344 29.57 -33.58 9.86
N ALA A 345 29.49 -33.54 8.53
CA ALA A 345 29.92 -34.62 7.65
C ALA A 345 31.42 -34.92 7.81
N PHE A 346 32.27 -33.90 7.84
CA PHE A 346 33.72 -34.10 8.05
C PHE A 346 34.04 -34.69 9.43
N ARG A 347 33.33 -34.26 10.48
CA ARG A 347 33.56 -34.71 11.86
C ARG A 347 33.12 -36.15 12.10
N HIS A 348 31.95 -36.53 11.59
CA HIS A 348 31.31 -37.81 11.92
C HIS A 348 31.42 -38.86 10.80
N PHE A 349 31.65 -38.45 9.55
CA PHE A 349 31.56 -39.29 8.36
C PHE A 349 32.72 -39.02 7.37
N ARG A 350 33.94 -38.88 7.90
CA ARG A 350 35.13 -38.47 7.14
C ARG A 350 35.42 -39.36 5.93
N ASP A 351 35.28 -40.67 6.08
CA ASP A 351 35.63 -41.66 5.06
C ASP A 351 34.51 -41.93 4.06
N THR A 352 33.24 -41.80 4.49
CA THR A 352 32.06 -42.11 3.67
C THR A 352 31.50 -40.92 2.90
N MET A 353 31.73 -39.68 3.35
CA MET A 353 31.14 -38.46 2.76
C MET A 353 32.14 -37.44 2.23
N LYS A 354 33.34 -37.89 1.82
CA LYS A 354 34.37 -37.01 1.21
C LYS A 354 33.84 -36.17 0.05
N ASN A 355 33.04 -36.77 -0.81
CA ASN A 355 32.46 -36.08 -1.96
C ASN A 355 31.39 -35.06 -1.59
N PHE A 356 30.86 -35.06 -0.35
CA PHE A 356 29.85 -34.10 0.09
C PHE A 356 30.49 -32.87 0.77
N TYR A 357 31.45 -33.09 1.68
CA TYR A 357 32.06 -31.99 2.45
C TYR A 357 33.17 -31.23 1.70
N VAL A 358 33.67 -31.75 0.56
CA VAL A 358 34.68 -31.07 -0.28
C VAL A 358 34.04 -30.24 -1.39
N LEU A 359 32.77 -30.49 -1.74
CA LEU A 359 32.09 -29.74 -2.78
C LEU A 359 31.84 -28.29 -2.38
N ASN A 360 31.72 -27.43 -3.39
CA ASN A 360 31.21 -26.08 -3.22
C ASN A 360 29.75 -26.11 -2.75
N VAL A 361 29.34 -25.06 -2.03
CA VAL A 361 27.98 -24.93 -1.49
C VAL A 361 26.92 -25.13 -2.57
N SER A 362 27.09 -24.53 -3.75
CA SER A 362 26.13 -24.64 -4.87
C SER A 362 25.99 -26.06 -5.44
N GLY A 363 26.95 -26.95 -5.16
CA GLY A 363 26.87 -28.36 -5.57
C GLY A 363 26.00 -29.22 -4.65
N VAL A 364 25.69 -28.74 -3.43
CA VAL A 364 25.03 -29.53 -2.38
C VAL A 364 23.80 -28.87 -1.76
N ASP A 365 23.56 -27.59 -2.01
CA ASP A 365 22.54 -26.80 -1.32
C ASP A 365 21.12 -26.88 -1.92
N THR A 366 20.93 -27.58 -3.04
CA THR A 366 19.61 -27.75 -3.63
C THR A 366 18.77 -28.74 -2.82
N ARG A 367 17.46 -28.48 -2.70
CA ARG A 367 16.51 -29.36 -2.01
C ARG A 367 16.60 -30.82 -2.50
N LYS A 368 16.66 -31.00 -3.82
CA LYS A 368 16.78 -32.33 -4.45
C LYS A 368 18.08 -33.05 -4.04
N ALA A 369 19.22 -32.36 -4.08
CA ALA A 369 20.51 -32.95 -3.71
C ALA A 369 20.56 -33.33 -2.23
N LEU A 370 20.10 -32.44 -1.33
CA LEU A 370 20.03 -32.71 0.11
C LEU A 370 19.14 -33.91 0.41
N TYR A 371 17.93 -33.94 -0.16
CA TYR A 371 16.98 -35.02 0.06
C TYR A 371 17.52 -36.36 -0.42
N GLU A 372 18.08 -36.43 -1.64
CA GLU A 372 18.69 -37.66 -2.16
C GLU A 372 19.86 -38.16 -1.31
N GLN A 373 20.68 -37.24 -0.79
CA GLN A 373 21.83 -37.58 0.05
C GLN A 373 21.38 -38.18 1.39
N PHE A 374 20.55 -37.47 2.17
CA PHE A 374 20.16 -37.92 3.51
C PHE A 374 19.18 -39.10 3.47
N ASN A 375 18.39 -39.25 2.40
CA ASN A 375 17.50 -40.40 2.28
C ASN A 375 18.27 -41.73 2.07
N ARG A 376 19.50 -41.70 1.54
CA ARG A 376 20.35 -42.90 1.40
C ARG A 376 21.03 -43.32 2.72
N MET A 377 21.07 -42.45 3.72
CA MET A 377 21.76 -42.67 5.00
C MET A 377 20.93 -43.52 5.98
N LYS A 378 21.58 -44.12 6.98
CA LYS A 378 20.86 -44.82 8.07
C LYS A 378 20.20 -43.82 9.02
N HIS A 379 19.18 -44.26 9.74
CA HIS A 379 18.40 -43.40 10.64
C HIS A 379 19.27 -42.69 11.70
N GLU A 380 20.11 -43.46 12.40
CA GLU A 380 21.06 -42.96 13.41
C GLU A 380 22.05 -41.94 12.86
N GLU A 381 22.47 -42.12 11.61
CA GLU A 381 23.43 -41.21 10.98
C GLU A 381 22.79 -39.85 10.69
N VAL A 382 21.55 -39.85 10.20
CA VAL A 382 20.77 -38.61 9.97
C VAL A 382 20.50 -37.90 11.30
N TYR A 383 20.22 -38.65 12.38
CA TYR A 383 20.05 -38.08 13.71
C TYR A 383 21.28 -37.28 14.17
N ARG A 384 22.49 -37.81 13.95
CA ARG A 384 23.74 -37.10 14.30
C ARG A 384 23.91 -35.77 13.55
N PHE A 385 23.43 -35.68 12.32
CA PHE A 385 23.40 -34.39 11.61
C PHE A 385 22.41 -33.41 12.23
N ALA A 386 21.20 -33.87 12.53
CA ALA A 386 20.18 -33.05 13.18
C ALA A 386 20.65 -32.57 14.57
N GLU A 387 21.33 -33.43 15.34
CA GLU A 387 21.94 -33.10 16.63
C GLU A 387 23.01 -32.01 16.47
N TYR A 388 23.93 -32.17 15.52
CA TYR A 388 25.00 -31.18 15.27
C TYR A 388 24.46 -29.80 14.86
N LEU A 389 23.33 -29.78 14.15
CA LEU A 389 22.62 -28.56 13.78
C LEU A 389 21.77 -27.97 14.91
N ASN A 390 21.68 -28.64 16.07
CA ASN A 390 20.82 -28.30 17.21
C ASN A 390 19.33 -28.34 16.87
N LEU A 391 18.92 -29.22 15.96
CA LEU A 391 17.52 -29.46 15.61
C LEU A 391 16.87 -30.44 16.58
N VAL A 392 17.63 -31.39 17.11
CA VAL A 392 17.14 -32.40 18.06
C VAL A 392 17.97 -32.39 19.33
N MET A 393 17.47 -33.09 20.35
CA MET A 393 18.16 -33.26 21.62
C MET A 393 19.48 -34.04 21.43
N PRO A 394 20.52 -33.76 22.24
CA PRO A 394 21.73 -34.57 22.23
C PRO A 394 21.44 -36.04 22.49
N MET A 395 22.21 -36.92 21.87
CA MET A 395 22.04 -38.35 22.06
C MET A 395 22.49 -38.73 23.49
N PRO A 396 21.62 -39.33 24.33
CA PRO A 396 22.00 -39.73 25.68
C PRO A 396 22.99 -40.90 25.62
N GLN A 397 23.79 -41.05 26.68
CA GLN A 397 24.77 -42.13 26.79
C GLN A 397 24.13 -43.49 27.12
N ASN A 398 22.90 -43.47 27.62
CA ASN A 398 22.11 -44.66 27.93
C ASN A 398 21.43 -45.19 26.67
N ASN A 399 21.59 -46.49 26.36
CA ASN A 399 21.04 -47.12 25.16
C ASN A 399 19.49 -47.11 25.12
N GLU A 400 18.81 -47.25 26.26
CA GLU A 400 17.33 -47.23 26.28
C GLU A 400 16.78 -45.83 25.97
N GLU A 401 17.38 -44.80 26.55
CA GLU A 401 17.02 -43.41 26.27
C GLU A 401 17.43 -42.99 24.85
N ALA A 402 18.52 -43.55 24.34
CA ALA A 402 18.98 -43.32 22.96
C ALA A 402 17.95 -43.88 21.97
N GLU A 403 17.45 -45.09 22.19
CA GLU A 403 16.40 -45.68 21.37
C GLU A 403 15.08 -44.88 21.46
N ALA A 404 14.74 -44.36 22.65
CA ALA A 404 13.61 -43.46 22.84
C ALA A 404 13.76 -42.14 22.05
N HIS A 405 14.97 -41.57 22.01
CA HIS A 405 15.27 -40.37 21.24
C HIS A 405 15.20 -40.60 19.72
N LEU A 406 15.72 -41.74 19.26
CA LEU A 406 15.65 -42.18 17.86
C LEU A 406 14.22 -42.44 17.42
N SER A 407 13.42 -43.13 18.23
CA SER A 407 12.02 -43.45 17.89
C SER A 407 11.12 -42.21 17.90
N ARG A 408 11.46 -41.17 18.68
CA ARG A 408 10.70 -39.91 18.72
C ARG A 408 10.63 -39.18 17.37
N PHE A 409 11.69 -39.26 16.56
CA PHE A 409 11.75 -38.58 15.27
C PHE A 409 11.97 -39.58 14.15
N SER A 410 11.04 -39.69 13.20
CA SER A 410 11.23 -40.60 12.07
C SER A 410 12.36 -40.13 11.14
N LYS A 411 13.00 -41.06 10.43
CA LYS A 411 14.00 -40.72 9.40
C LYS A 411 13.45 -39.72 8.38
N ARG A 412 12.21 -39.90 7.92
CA ARG A 412 11.57 -38.99 6.95
C ARG A 412 11.46 -37.57 7.52
N PHE A 413 11.09 -37.45 8.79
CA PHE A 413 11.03 -36.18 9.50
C PHE A 413 12.42 -35.51 9.59
N LEU A 414 13.45 -36.25 10.01
CA LEU A 414 14.80 -35.71 10.14
C LEU A 414 15.39 -35.24 8.80
N VAL A 415 15.17 -36.01 7.73
CA VAL A 415 15.59 -35.63 6.37
C VAL A 415 14.93 -34.32 5.96
N GLU A 416 13.63 -34.17 6.18
CA GLU A 416 12.91 -32.94 5.84
C GLU A 416 13.36 -31.76 6.71
N ALA A 417 13.56 -31.95 8.02
CA ALA A 417 14.01 -30.88 8.93
C ALA A 417 15.41 -30.34 8.54
N ILE A 418 16.35 -31.24 8.23
CA ILE A 418 17.68 -30.86 7.74
C ILE A 418 17.58 -30.17 6.39
N THR A 419 16.80 -30.73 5.46
CA THR A 419 16.62 -30.17 4.11
C THR A 419 16.02 -28.78 4.18
N LEU A 420 14.94 -28.60 4.95
CA LEU A 420 14.31 -27.31 5.15
C LEU A 420 15.33 -26.32 5.71
N THR A 421 16.13 -26.68 6.71
CA THR A 421 17.14 -25.79 7.32
C THR A 421 18.23 -25.34 6.34
N CYS A 422 18.70 -26.23 5.46
CA CYS A 422 19.87 -26.01 4.61
C CYS A 422 19.56 -25.77 3.12
N GLU A 423 18.31 -25.89 2.68
CA GLU A 423 17.95 -25.70 1.26
C GLU A 423 18.20 -24.26 0.82
N ARG A 424 18.73 -24.13 -0.40
CA ARG A 424 18.89 -22.84 -1.07
C ARG A 424 17.55 -22.13 -1.13
N ARG A 425 17.55 -20.90 -0.62
CA ARG A 425 16.37 -20.05 -0.64
C ARG A 425 16.28 -19.35 -1.99
N PRO A 426 15.12 -19.40 -2.66
CA PRO A 426 14.87 -18.53 -3.79
C PRO A 426 14.82 -17.08 -3.27
N ASN A 427 15.50 -16.18 -3.98
CA ASN A 427 15.44 -14.76 -3.66
C ASN A 427 13.99 -14.27 -3.85
N GLN A 428 13.42 -13.63 -2.82
CA GLN A 428 12.04 -13.16 -2.81
C GLN A 428 11.75 -12.21 -3.98
N LEU A 429 12.71 -11.33 -4.31
CA LEU A 429 12.59 -10.42 -5.45
C LEU A 429 12.59 -11.17 -6.78
N THR A 430 13.41 -12.21 -6.92
CA THR A 430 13.40 -13.03 -8.14
C THR A 430 12.06 -13.74 -8.31
N GLN A 431 11.49 -14.30 -7.23
CA GLN A 431 10.17 -14.93 -7.30
C GLN A 431 9.09 -13.93 -7.70
N LEU A 432 9.12 -12.71 -7.14
CA LEU A 432 8.19 -11.65 -7.51
C LEU A 432 8.35 -11.21 -8.97
N ASN A 433 9.59 -11.11 -9.45
CA ASN A 433 9.88 -10.73 -10.84
C ASN A 433 9.46 -11.81 -11.84
N GLU A 434 9.49 -13.08 -11.44
CA GLU A 434 9.01 -14.21 -12.24
C GLU A 434 7.48 -14.37 -12.22
N LYS A 435 6.74 -13.65 -11.35
CA LYS A 435 5.27 -13.69 -11.30
C LYS A 435 4.64 -12.90 -12.47
N PRO A 436 3.63 -13.46 -13.16
CA PRO A 436 2.77 -12.70 -14.06
C PRO A 436 1.98 -11.61 -13.33
N LEU A 437 1.68 -10.50 -14.03
CA LEU A 437 0.84 -9.43 -13.49
C LEU A 437 -0.66 -9.63 -13.74
N PHE A 438 -1.00 -10.33 -14.82
CA PHE A 438 -2.39 -10.62 -15.15
C PHE A 438 -2.85 -11.92 -14.48
N PRO A 439 -4.08 -11.96 -13.96
CA PRO A 439 -4.64 -13.20 -13.46
C PRO A 439 -5.03 -14.13 -14.62
N THR A 440 -4.94 -15.43 -14.38
CA THR A 440 -5.35 -16.50 -15.31
C THR A 440 -6.63 -17.18 -14.81
N GLU A 441 -7.20 -18.06 -15.62
CA GLU A 441 -8.36 -18.88 -15.26
C GLU A 441 -8.18 -19.69 -13.97
N GLN A 442 -6.94 -20.01 -13.59
CA GLN A 442 -6.64 -20.75 -12.36
C GLN A 442 -6.87 -19.91 -11.11
N VAL A 443 -6.66 -18.59 -11.18
CA VAL A 443 -6.78 -17.66 -10.04
C VAL A 443 -8.13 -16.96 -10.03
N ILE A 444 -8.64 -16.55 -11.20
CA ILE A 444 -9.88 -15.77 -11.33
C ILE A 444 -11.07 -16.44 -10.61
N TRP A 445 -11.13 -17.77 -10.67
CA TRP A 445 -12.20 -18.55 -10.06
C TRP A 445 -11.72 -19.47 -8.93
N ASP A 446 -10.60 -19.16 -8.27
CA ASP A 446 -10.19 -19.81 -7.00
C ASP A 446 -10.83 -19.08 -5.82
N GLU A 447 -11.78 -19.73 -5.15
CA GLU A 447 -12.59 -19.12 -4.09
C GLU A 447 -11.83 -18.96 -2.76
N ASN A 448 -10.70 -19.66 -2.57
CA ASN A 448 -9.87 -19.54 -1.37
C ASN A 448 -9.08 -18.21 -1.35
N VAL A 449 -8.83 -17.65 -2.53
CA VAL A 449 -8.00 -16.48 -2.74
C VAL A 449 -8.83 -15.29 -3.26
N VAL A 450 -9.82 -15.57 -4.12
CA VAL A 450 -10.75 -14.59 -4.69
C VAL A 450 -12.19 -14.96 -4.26
N PRO A 451 -12.59 -14.59 -3.03
CA PRO A 451 -13.91 -14.93 -2.51
C PRO A 451 -15.03 -14.17 -3.23
N TYR A 452 -16.26 -14.70 -3.22
CA TYR A 452 -17.42 -13.93 -3.69
C TYR A 452 -17.77 -12.81 -2.71
N GLU A 453 -18.53 -11.82 -3.19
CA GLU A 453 -19.14 -10.72 -2.42
C GLU A 453 -19.83 -11.17 -1.11
N HIS A 454 -20.31 -12.43 -1.06
CA HIS A 454 -21.03 -13.01 0.08
C HIS A 454 -20.13 -13.75 1.07
N TYR A 455 -18.84 -13.43 1.12
CA TYR A 455 -17.93 -14.02 2.09
C TYR A 455 -18.41 -13.71 3.52
N SER A 456 -18.75 -14.77 4.27
CA SER A 456 -19.36 -14.61 5.58
C SER A 456 -18.38 -14.11 6.63
N GLY A 457 -17.05 -14.22 6.44
CA GLY A 457 -16.06 -13.91 7.48
C GLY A 457 -15.76 -15.08 8.43
N GLU A 458 -16.50 -16.19 8.33
CA GLU A 458 -16.33 -17.37 9.22
C GLU A 458 -15.08 -18.21 8.88
N GLY A 459 -14.66 -18.22 7.62
CA GLY A 459 -13.49 -18.96 7.14
C GLY A 459 -12.17 -18.22 7.34
N VAL A 460 -11.05 -18.92 7.16
CA VAL A 460 -9.74 -18.27 6.94
C VAL A 460 -9.61 -17.99 5.45
N LEU A 461 -8.92 -16.92 5.09
CA LEU A 461 -8.45 -16.70 3.73
C LEU A 461 -6.91 -16.68 3.75
N ALA A 462 -6.28 -17.23 2.71
CA ALA A 462 -4.83 -17.18 2.55
C ALA A 462 -4.35 -15.81 2.05
N LEU A 463 -4.76 -14.75 2.75
CA LEU A 463 -4.52 -13.35 2.38
C LEU A 463 -3.61 -12.67 3.39
N ASN A 464 -2.78 -11.74 2.90
CA ASN A 464 -2.04 -10.85 3.76
C ASN A 464 -3.00 -9.90 4.49
N LYS A 465 -2.75 -9.62 5.77
CA LYS A 465 -3.52 -8.63 6.54
C LYS A 465 -2.83 -7.27 6.54
N LEU A 466 -3.61 -6.22 6.34
CA LEU A 466 -3.17 -4.84 6.61
C LEU A 466 -3.61 -4.48 8.03
N ASN A 467 -2.65 -4.22 8.89
CA ASN A 467 -2.85 -3.73 10.24
C ASN A 467 -1.95 -2.51 10.47
N LEU A 468 -1.66 -2.17 11.73
CA LEU A 468 -0.85 -1.00 12.07
C LEU A 468 0.64 -1.16 11.79
N GLN A 469 1.18 -2.38 11.85
CA GLN A 469 2.62 -2.64 11.75
C GLN A 469 3.00 -3.57 10.59
N PHE A 470 4.17 -3.33 10.03
CA PHE A 470 4.77 -4.15 8.97
C PHE A 470 6.24 -4.44 9.31
N LEU A 471 6.75 -5.62 8.94
CA LEU A 471 8.12 -6.01 9.29
C LEU A 471 9.16 -5.08 8.65
N THR A 472 9.00 -4.78 7.37
CA THR A 472 9.89 -3.93 6.57
C THR A 472 9.08 -3.23 5.48
N LEU A 473 9.69 -2.26 4.78
CA LEU A 473 9.06 -1.65 3.59
C LEU A 473 8.79 -2.69 2.50
N HIS A 474 9.64 -3.72 2.40
CA HIS A 474 9.42 -4.84 1.49
C HIS A 474 8.15 -5.62 1.85
N ASP A 475 7.94 -5.96 3.12
CA ASP A 475 6.71 -6.60 3.61
C ASP A 475 5.48 -5.73 3.30
N TYR A 476 5.52 -4.45 3.68
CA TYR A 476 4.44 -3.51 3.41
C TYR A 476 4.04 -3.49 1.92
N LEU A 477 5.01 -3.30 1.03
CA LEU A 477 4.77 -3.25 -0.41
C LEU A 477 4.29 -4.60 -0.96
N LEU A 478 4.81 -5.72 -0.47
CA LEU A 478 4.42 -7.06 -0.92
C LEU A 478 2.98 -7.41 -0.49
N ARG A 479 2.57 -7.07 0.73
CA ARG A 479 1.18 -7.25 1.19
C ARG A 479 0.22 -6.44 0.32
N ASN A 480 0.56 -5.17 0.07
CA ASN A 480 -0.23 -4.30 -0.81
C ASN A 480 -0.26 -4.82 -2.25
N PHE A 481 0.85 -5.34 -2.78
CA PHE A 481 0.92 -5.96 -4.10
C PHE A 481 -0.06 -7.13 -4.22
N ASN A 482 0.00 -8.09 -3.29
CA ASN A 482 -0.84 -9.28 -3.32
C ASN A 482 -2.32 -8.91 -3.15
N LEU A 483 -2.66 -8.06 -2.17
CA LEU A 483 -4.05 -7.66 -1.91
C LEU A 483 -4.66 -6.92 -3.10
N PHE A 484 -3.93 -5.97 -3.67
CA PHE A 484 -4.39 -5.21 -4.81
C PHE A 484 -4.52 -6.08 -6.07
N GLN A 485 -3.65 -7.08 -6.24
CA GLN A 485 -3.78 -8.07 -7.31
C GLN A 485 -5.07 -8.89 -7.16
N LEU A 486 -5.43 -9.29 -5.94
CA LEU A 486 -6.58 -10.15 -5.69
C LEU A 486 -7.91 -9.38 -5.74
N GLU A 487 -7.94 -8.17 -5.21
CA GLU A 487 -9.08 -7.27 -5.35
C GLU A 487 -9.36 -6.94 -6.82
N SER A 488 -8.34 -6.55 -7.59
CA SER A 488 -8.53 -6.32 -9.02
C SER A 488 -8.94 -7.59 -9.79
N THR A 489 -8.48 -8.76 -9.37
CA THR A 489 -8.90 -10.05 -9.94
C THR A 489 -10.39 -10.31 -9.70
N TYR A 490 -10.91 -9.94 -8.53
CA TYR A 490 -12.34 -10.02 -8.23
C TYR A 490 -13.18 -9.15 -9.19
N GLU A 491 -12.78 -7.90 -9.43
CA GLU A 491 -13.48 -7.05 -10.40
C GLU A 491 -13.40 -7.61 -11.83
N ILE A 492 -12.23 -8.12 -12.23
CA ILE A 492 -12.03 -8.75 -13.55
C ILE A 492 -12.96 -9.96 -13.70
N ARG A 493 -13.13 -10.75 -12.64
CA ARG A 493 -14.07 -11.87 -12.62
C ARG A 493 -15.50 -11.40 -12.89
N GLN A 494 -15.97 -10.38 -12.18
CA GLN A 494 -17.32 -9.83 -12.40
C GLN A 494 -17.51 -9.34 -13.83
N ASP A 495 -16.54 -8.61 -14.37
CA ASP A 495 -16.56 -8.12 -15.76
C ASP A 495 -16.62 -9.26 -16.77
N LEU A 496 -15.81 -10.31 -16.58
CA LEU A 496 -15.79 -11.49 -17.46
C LEU A 496 -17.09 -12.29 -17.39
N GLU A 497 -17.64 -12.51 -16.19
CA GLU A 497 -18.90 -13.24 -16.03
C GLU A 497 -20.08 -12.49 -16.69
N ASP A 498 -20.23 -11.18 -16.46
CA ASP A 498 -21.28 -10.36 -17.11
C ASP A 498 -21.16 -10.39 -18.64
N VAL A 499 -19.94 -10.22 -19.17
CA VAL A 499 -19.67 -10.27 -20.61
C VAL A 499 -20.03 -11.63 -21.20
N LEU A 500 -19.60 -12.72 -20.58
CA LEU A 500 -19.82 -14.07 -21.11
C LEU A 500 -21.30 -14.47 -21.06
N PHE A 501 -22.03 -14.08 -20.00
CA PHE A 501 -23.48 -14.25 -19.95
C PHE A 501 -24.21 -13.48 -21.06
N ARG A 502 -23.76 -12.25 -21.38
CA ARG A 502 -24.33 -11.44 -22.48
C ARG A 502 -24.01 -12.00 -23.87
N MET A 503 -22.79 -12.51 -24.07
CA MET A 503 -22.33 -13.06 -25.34
C MET A 503 -23.02 -14.38 -25.71
N LYS A 504 -23.58 -15.11 -24.72
CA LYS A 504 -24.34 -16.37 -24.91
C LYS A 504 -23.60 -17.38 -25.80
N PRO A 505 -22.51 -18.00 -25.30
CA PRO A 505 -21.75 -18.98 -26.05
C PRO A 505 -22.55 -20.29 -26.22
N PHE A 506 -22.86 -20.65 -27.47
CA PHE A 506 -23.53 -21.89 -27.83
C PHE A 506 -22.66 -22.77 -28.73
N MET A 507 -22.88 -24.07 -28.67
CA MET A 507 -22.22 -25.01 -29.56
C MET A 507 -22.75 -24.86 -30.99
N HIS A 508 -21.86 -24.78 -31.98
CA HIS A 508 -22.25 -24.78 -33.39
C HIS A 508 -22.94 -26.11 -33.76
N GLU A 509 -23.91 -26.07 -34.68
CA GLU A 509 -24.74 -27.24 -35.02
C GLU A 509 -23.96 -28.41 -35.64
N THR A 510 -22.90 -28.09 -36.39
CA THR A 510 -22.12 -29.09 -37.18
C THR A 510 -20.61 -29.07 -36.94
N LYS A 511 -20.09 -28.05 -36.25
CA LYS A 511 -18.65 -27.88 -35.99
C LYS A 511 -18.42 -27.89 -34.49
N SER A 512 -17.26 -28.36 -34.04
CA SER A 512 -16.86 -28.25 -32.63
C SER A 512 -16.35 -26.83 -32.31
N GLU A 513 -17.11 -25.81 -32.73
CA GLU A 513 -16.79 -24.40 -32.61
C GLU A 513 -17.82 -23.69 -31.72
N THR A 514 -17.39 -22.66 -31.01
CA THR A 514 -18.25 -21.82 -30.17
C THR A 514 -18.86 -20.70 -31.01
N VAL A 515 -20.18 -20.56 -30.99
CA VAL A 515 -20.93 -19.46 -31.62
C VAL A 515 -21.47 -18.54 -30.55
N PHE A 516 -21.18 -17.25 -30.65
CA PHE A 516 -21.75 -16.24 -29.76
C PHE A 516 -23.06 -15.72 -30.35
N ALA A 517 -24.19 -16.04 -29.72
CA ALA A 517 -25.52 -15.61 -30.18
C ALA A 517 -25.95 -14.24 -29.61
N GLY A 518 -25.22 -13.74 -28.61
CA GLY A 518 -25.44 -12.44 -27.99
C GLY A 518 -24.38 -11.41 -28.40
N TRP A 519 -24.45 -10.24 -27.78
CA TRP A 519 -23.48 -9.17 -27.97
C TRP A 519 -23.20 -8.49 -26.62
N ALA A 520 -21.98 -7.99 -26.45
CA ALA A 520 -21.57 -7.22 -25.29
C ALA A 520 -20.87 -5.94 -25.75
N ARG A 521 -21.13 -4.81 -25.08
CA ARG A 521 -20.45 -3.52 -25.38
C ARG A 521 -18.94 -3.60 -25.14
N MET A 522 -18.53 -4.41 -24.18
CA MET A 522 -17.15 -4.55 -23.68
C MET A 522 -16.39 -5.72 -24.31
N ALA A 523 -17.00 -6.51 -25.19
CA ALA A 523 -16.30 -7.63 -25.83
C ALA A 523 -16.65 -7.79 -27.31
N LEU A 524 -15.68 -8.27 -28.08
CA LEU A 524 -15.84 -8.59 -29.49
C LEU A 524 -15.28 -9.99 -29.77
N PRO A 525 -15.94 -10.80 -30.63
CA PRO A 525 -15.35 -12.01 -31.16
C PRO A 525 -14.02 -11.72 -31.87
N LEU A 526 -13.02 -12.56 -31.63
CA LEU A 526 -11.73 -12.47 -32.32
C LEU A 526 -11.86 -13.04 -33.73
N GLU A 527 -11.46 -12.27 -34.75
CA GLU A 527 -11.31 -12.81 -36.11
C GLU A 527 -9.97 -13.55 -36.25
N ASN A 528 -8.91 -12.98 -35.68
CA ASN A 528 -7.58 -13.58 -35.68
C ASN A 528 -6.72 -13.01 -34.55
N PHE A 529 -5.87 -13.85 -33.99
CA PHE A 529 -4.79 -13.46 -33.08
C PHE A 529 -3.48 -14.11 -33.53
N SER A 530 -2.41 -13.33 -33.60
CA SER A 530 -1.08 -13.85 -33.91
C SER A 530 0.01 -13.17 -33.12
N ILE A 531 1.01 -13.93 -32.69
CA ILE A 531 2.23 -13.41 -32.08
C ILE A 531 3.15 -12.88 -33.19
N THR A 532 3.60 -11.64 -33.08
CA THR A 532 4.44 -10.99 -34.08
C THR A 532 5.91 -10.93 -33.68
N GLU A 533 6.20 -10.80 -32.39
CA GLU A 533 7.57 -10.63 -31.90
C GLU A 533 7.75 -11.29 -30.53
N VAL A 534 8.83 -12.05 -30.39
CA VAL A 534 9.33 -12.57 -29.10
C VAL A 534 10.79 -12.16 -29.00
N ALA A 535 11.08 -11.19 -28.13
CA ALA A 535 12.42 -10.70 -27.92
C ALA A 535 13.25 -11.70 -27.09
N LYS A 536 14.57 -11.66 -27.25
CA LYS A 536 15.48 -12.48 -26.42
C LYS A 536 15.42 -12.04 -24.94
N PRO A 537 15.54 -12.97 -23.98
CA PRO A 537 15.66 -12.63 -22.57
C PRO A 537 16.84 -11.69 -22.29
N LEU A 538 16.69 -10.83 -21.29
CA LEU A 538 17.81 -10.05 -20.75
C LEU A 538 18.76 -10.97 -19.97
N VAL A 539 20.01 -10.53 -19.78
CA VAL A 539 21.03 -11.34 -19.07
C VAL A 539 20.59 -11.59 -17.63
N GLY A 540 20.45 -12.87 -17.26
CA GLY A 540 20.03 -13.31 -15.94
C GLY A 540 18.53 -13.54 -15.78
N GLU A 541 17.72 -13.06 -16.73
CA GLU A 541 16.28 -13.32 -16.77
C GLU A 541 15.98 -14.59 -17.57
N LYS A 542 14.98 -15.35 -17.13
CA LYS A 542 14.50 -16.54 -17.85
C LYS A 542 13.45 -16.19 -18.90
N SER A 543 12.67 -15.14 -18.65
CA SER A 543 11.55 -14.70 -19.48
C SER A 543 12.03 -13.81 -20.64
N PRO A 544 11.34 -13.82 -21.80
CA PRO A 544 11.66 -12.92 -22.90
C PRO A 544 11.53 -11.46 -22.47
N ALA A 545 12.35 -10.57 -23.05
CA ALA A 545 12.29 -9.13 -22.69
C ALA A 545 10.98 -8.46 -23.11
N CYS A 546 10.33 -8.98 -24.16
CA CYS A 546 9.11 -8.44 -24.72
C CYS A 546 8.40 -9.52 -25.56
N VAL A 547 7.06 -9.54 -25.48
CA VAL A 547 6.21 -10.37 -26.34
C VAL A 547 5.12 -9.48 -26.92
N ARG A 548 5.02 -9.42 -28.25
CA ARG A 548 4.00 -8.65 -28.97
C ARG A 548 3.09 -9.56 -29.78
N GLY A 549 1.80 -9.25 -29.78
CA GLY A 549 0.79 -9.87 -30.63
C GLY A 549 -0.07 -8.86 -31.36
N VAL A 550 -0.81 -9.32 -32.36
CA VAL A 550 -1.81 -8.52 -33.09
C VAL A 550 -3.18 -9.15 -32.93
N VAL A 551 -4.10 -8.35 -32.41
CA VAL A 551 -5.52 -8.68 -32.24
C VAL A 551 -6.29 -8.09 -33.42
N THR A 552 -7.02 -8.92 -34.16
CA THR A 552 -7.90 -8.48 -35.25
C THR A 552 -9.36 -8.68 -34.86
N VAL A 553 -10.15 -7.61 -34.90
CA VAL A 553 -11.57 -7.60 -34.56
C VAL A 553 -12.41 -6.86 -35.59
N ASN A 554 -13.69 -7.23 -35.65
CA ASN A 554 -14.71 -6.52 -36.40
C ASN A 554 -15.61 -5.73 -35.45
N ILE A 555 -15.56 -4.41 -35.54
CA ILE A 555 -16.28 -3.53 -34.59
C ILE A 555 -17.73 -3.29 -35.03
N GLY A 556 -18.06 -3.58 -36.29
CA GLY A 556 -19.38 -3.32 -36.86
C GLY A 556 -19.67 -1.82 -37.07
N ARG A 557 -20.95 -1.50 -37.30
CA ARG A 557 -21.42 -0.18 -37.78
C ARG A 557 -22.03 0.73 -36.71
N ARG A 558 -22.23 0.24 -35.48
CA ARG A 558 -22.86 1.03 -34.41
C ARG A 558 -21.86 2.07 -33.88
N LEU A 559 -22.17 3.36 -34.08
CA LEU A 559 -21.20 4.46 -33.91
C LEU A 559 -20.70 4.65 -32.47
N ASP A 560 -21.57 4.45 -31.47
CA ASP A 560 -21.22 4.56 -30.05
C ASP A 560 -20.16 3.52 -29.64
N ILE A 561 -20.40 2.24 -29.96
CA ILE A 561 -19.45 1.15 -29.70
C ILE A 561 -18.17 1.37 -30.51
N ARG A 562 -18.29 1.83 -31.76
CA ARG A 562 -17.14 2.10 -32.62
C ARG A 562 -16.22 3.16 -32.05
N GLN A 563 -16.77 4.28 -31.61
CA GLN A 563 -15.99 5.36 -30.98
C GLN A 563 -15.29 4.89 -29.69
N GLU A 564 -15.91 4.00 -28.92
CA GLU A 564 -15.30 3.45 -27.70
C GLU A 564 -14.13 2.50 -27.99
N TRP A 565 -14.27 1.59 -28.95
CA TRP A 565 -13.21 0.65 -29.30
C TRP A 565 -12.07 1.32 -30.09
N GLU A 566 -12.37 2.28 -30.98
CA GLU A 566 -11.35 3.16 -31.59
C GLU A 566 -10.77 4.17 -30.56
N GLY A 567 -11.43 4.30 -29.41
CA GLY A 567 -11.03 5.10 -28.28
C GLY A 567 -9.95 4.47 -27.39
N LEU A 568 -9.60 3.19 -27.61
CA LEU A 568 -8.53 2.52 -26.86
C LEU A 568 -7.20 3.27 -27.03
N ARG A 569 -6.47 3.41 -25.93
CA ARG A 569 -5.20 4.15 -25.83
C ARG A 569 -4.06 3.22 -25.45
N LYS A 570 -2.84 3.76 -25.53
CA LYS A 570 -1.66 3.04 -25.06
C LYS A 570 -1.82 2.77 -23.57
N HIS A 571 -1.42 1.58 -23.13
CA HIS A 571 -1.53 1.09 -21.75
C HIS A 571 -2.92 0.58 -21.32
N ASP A 572 -3.95 0.69 -22.16
CA ASP A 572 -5.24 0.08 -21.86
C ASP A 572 -5.10 -1.44 -21.80
N VAL A 573 -5.65 -2.07 -20.76
CA VAL A 573 -5.58 -3.53 -20.59
C VAL A 573 -6.82 -4.19 -21.21
N CYS A 574 -6.59 -5.26 -21.97
CA CYS A 574 -7.63 -6.14 -22.48
C CYS A 574 -7.37 -7.58 -22.03
N PHE A 575 -8.40 -8.43 -22.12
CA PHE A 575 -8.32 -9.86 -21.82
C PHE A 575 -8.66 -10.67 -23.07
N LEU A 576 -7.77 -11.59 -23.42
CA LEU A 576 -7.97 -12.62 -24.43
C LEU A 576 -8.56 -13.85 -23.74
N VAL A 577 -9.72 -14.31 -24.24
CA VAL A 577 -10.50 -15.38 -23.62
C VAL A 577 -10.74 -16.50 -24.62
N SER A 578 -10.57 -17.73 -24.15
CA SER A 578 -10.94 -18.95 -24.87
C SER A 578 -12.16 -19.56 -24.18
N CYS A 579 -13.31 -19.49 -24.84
CA CYS A 579 -14.57 -20.04 -24.35
C CYS A 579 -14.97 -21.27 -25.17
N LYS A 580 -15.23 -22.40 -24.50
CA LYS A 580 -15.75 -23.63 -25.13
C LYS A 580 -17.21 -23.79 -24.77
N ALA A 581 -18.10 -23.67 -25.76
CA ALA A 581 -19.52 -23.82 -25.50
C ALA A 581 -19.90 -25.29 -25.28
N THR A 582 -20.59 -25.57 -24.18
CA THR A 582 -21.20 -26.87 -23.85
C THR A 582 -22.72 -26.86 -24.01
N ALA A 583 -23.34 -25.67 -23.97
CA ALA A 583 -24.78 -25.49 -24.07
C ALA A 583 -25.26 -25.51 -25.54
N SER A 584 -26.39 -26.18 -25.77
CA SER A 584 -27.08 -26.16 -27.07
C SER A 584 -27.73 -24.79 -27.33
N PRO A 585 -27.87 -24.39 -28.61
CA PRO A 585 -28.56 -23.15 -28.99
C PRO A 585 -29.93 -23.02 -28.31
N GLY A 586 -30.19 -21.88 -27.69
CA GLY A 586 -31.46 -21.58 -27.02
C GLY A 586 -31.52 -21.90 -25.52
N THR A 587 -30.45 -22.49 -24.95
CA THR A 587 -30.33 -22.68 -23.50
C THR A 587 -30.35 -21.33 -22.77
N ARG A 588 -31.10 -21.23 -21.67
CA ARG A 588 -31.16 -20.01 -20.85
C ARG A 588 -30.11 -20.08 -19.74
N PHE A 589 -29.17 -19.14 -19.76
CA PHE A 589 -28.20 -18.94 -18.68
C PHE A 589 -28.87 -18.18 -17.52
N ASP A 590 -28.60 -18.60 -16.28
CA ASP A 590 -29.09 -17.99 -15.05
C ASP A 590 -27.91 -17.51 -14.20
N VAL A 591 -27.84 -16.20 -13.96
CA VAL A 591 -26.77 -15.54 -13.18
C VAL A 591 -26.74 -16.02 -11.72
N ARG A 592 -27.84 -16.60 -11.22
CA ARG A 592 -27.94 -17.10 -9.83
C ARG A 592 -27.32 -18.48 -9.63
N LEU A 593 -27.08 -19.22 -10.72
CA LEU A 593 -26.43 -20.52 -10.69
C LEU A 593 -24.91 -20.36 -10.85
N PRO A 594 -24.09 -21.31 -10.37
CA PRO A 594 -22.64 -21.22 -10.48
C PRO A 594 -22.18 -21.01 -11.93
N PHE A 595 -21.31 -20.02 -12.15
CA PHE A 595 -20.82 -19.68 -13.49
C PHE A 595 -20.10 -20.86 -14.16
N LYS A 596 -19.21 -21.56 -13.42
CA LYS A 596 -18.41 -22.69 -13.92
C LYS A 596 -19.24 -23.86 -14.45
N GLU A 597 -20.47 -24.04 -13.94
CA GLU A 597 -21.36 -25.13 -14.36
C GLU A 597 -22.07 -24.80 -15.68
N GLN A 598 -22.14 -23.52 -16.05
CA GLN A 598 -22.91 -23.03 -17.19
C GLN A 598 -22.05 -22.67 -18.39
N ILE A 599 -20.91 -22.02 -18.16
CA ILE A 599 -20.01 -21.55 -19.22
C ILE A 599 -18.60 -22.04 -18.92
N GLN A 600 -18.03 -22.80 -19.86
CA GLN A 600 -16.68 -23.32 -19.74
C GLN A 600 -15.66 -22.36 -20.37
N VAL A 601 -14.94 -21.65 -19.52
CA VAL A 601 -13.76 -20.86 -19.92
C VAL A 601 -12.52 -21.74 -19.78
N THR A 602 -11.77 -21.92 -20.86
CA THR A 602 -10.55 -22.75 -20.86
C THR A 602 -9.31 -21.94 -20.55
N HIS A 603 -9.19 -20.73 -21.11
CA HIS A 603 -8.02 -19.88 -20.92
C HIS A 603 -8.40 -18.41 -20.83
N VAL A 604 -7.71 -17.67 -19.96
CA VAL A 604 -7.75 -16.21 -19.87
C VAL A 604 -6.32 -15.67 -19.84
N ARG A 605 -5.97 -14.75 -20.74
CA ARG A 605 -4.68 -14.05 -20.75
C ARG A 605 -4.89 -12.55 -20.88
N GLY A 606 -4.24 -11.76 -20.02
CA GLY A 606 -4.23 -10.30 -20.14
C GLY A 606 -3.24 -9.83 -21.21
N CYS A 607 -3.58 -8.72 -21.86
CA CYS A 607 -2.71 -8.01 -22.78
C CYS A 607 -2.85 -6.49 -22.60
N GLU A 608 -1.84 -5.75 -23.00
CA GLU A 608 -1.80 -4.28 -22.91
C GLU A 608 -1.71 -3.68 -24.30
N ILE A 609 -2.58 -2.72 -24.62
CA ILE A 609 -2.60 -2.04 -25.91
C ILE A 609 -1.30 -1.22 -26.09
N GLU A 610 -0.53 -1.53 -27.14
CA GLU A 610 0.54 -0.67 -27.62
C GLU A 610 -0.04 0.46 -28.48
N GLY A 611 -1.01 0.11 -29.32
CA GLY A 611 -1.81 1.05 -30.10
C GLY A 611 -2.52 0.40 -31.28
N MET A 612 -3.39 1.17 -31.94
CA MET A 612 -4.09 0.74 -33.15
C MET A 612 -3.16 0.85 -34.36
N LEU A 613 -3.24 -0.12 -35.28
CA LEU A 613 -2.44 -0.13 -36.50
C LEU A 613 -3.14 0.62 -37.64
N ASP A 614 -2.36 1.38 -38.39
CA ASP A 614 -2.80 1.99 -39.65
C ASP A 614 -2.81 0.97 -40.81
N ALA A 615 -3.19 1.44 -42.01
CA ALA A 615 -3.19 0.61 -43.22
C ALA A 615 -1.79 0.10 -43.61
N ASN A 616 -0.71 0.74 -43.14
CA ASN A 616 0.68 0.37 -43.40
C ASN A 616 1.25 -0.56 -42.31
N GLY A 617 0.46 -0.91 -41.29
CA GLY A 617 0.92 -1.74 -40.16
C GLY A 617 1.77 -1.00 -39.13
N MET A 618 1.79 0.34 -39.17
CA MET A 618 2.45 1.19 -38.19
C MET A 618 1.49 1.56 -37.05
N VAL A 619 2.01 1.71 -35.84
CA VAL A 619 1.20 2.12 -34.69
C VAL A 619 0.85 3.60 -34.84
N ILE A 620 -0.44 3.93 -34.74
CA ILE A 620 -0.92 5.30 -34.74
C ILE A 620 -0.52 5.93 -33.39
N GLU A 621 0.37 6.92 -33.42
CA GLU A 621 0.80 7.61 -32.20
C GLU A 621 -0.34 8.47 -31.60
N GLU A 622 -0.35 8.58 -30.28
CA GLU A 622 -1.32 9.44 -29.57
C GLU A 622 -1.21 10.90 -30.03
N PHE A 623 0.00 11.40 -30.32
CA PHE A 623 0.25 12.78 -30.76
C PHE A 623 -0.37 13.11 -32.12
N THR A 624 -0.31 12.21 -33.11
CA THR A 624 -0.92 12.42 -34.44
C THR A 624 -2.45 12.38 -34.38
N SER A 625 -3.01 11.66 -33.40
CA SER A 625 -4.45 11.56 -33.17
C SER A 625 -5.09 12.88 -32.70
N TYR A 626 -4.32 13.74 -32.01
CA TYR A 626 -4.76 15.07 -31.56
C TYR A 626 -4.77 16.11 -32.68
N GLU A 627 -3.83 16.03 -33.62
CA GLU A 627 -3.77 16.96 -34.75
C GLU A 627 -4.76 16.60 -35.86
N LYS A 628 -4.93 15.30 -36.17
CA LYS A 628 -5.92 14.79 -37.13
C LYS A 628 -6.32 13.35 -36.79
N LYS A 629 -7.60 13.11 -36.43
CA LYS A 629 -8.11 11.72 -36.28
C LYS A 629 -8.02 10.97 -37.62
N PRO A 630 -7.18 9.92 -37.74
CA PRO A 630 -7.08 9.17 -38.99
C PRO A 630 -8.39 8.41 -39.26
N GLN A 631 -9.00 8.62 -40.42
CA GLN A 631 -10.19 7.87 -40.84
C GLN A 631 -9.78 6.52 -41.42
N LEU A 632 -9.87 5.46 -40.62
CA LEU A 632 -9.61 4.09 -41.08
C LEU A 632 -10.80 3.53 -41.85
N GLN A 633 -10.56 3.09 -43.09
CA GLN A 633 -11.58 2.48 -43.97
C GLN A 633 -11.96 1.06 -43.51
N GLY A 634 -13.22 0.67 -43.70
CA GLY A 634 -13.74 -0.65 -43.33
C GLY A 634 -14.13 -0.80 -41.85
N ASP A 635 -14.58 -2.00 -41.48
CA ASP A 635 -15.09 -2.33 -40.13
C ASP A 635 -14.08 -3.16 -39.30
N GLN A 636 -13.01 -3.64 -39.93
CA GLN A 636 -11.93 -4.35 -39.25
C GLN A 636 -10.94 -3.38 -38.60
N ARG A 637 -10.51 -3.68 -37.38
CA ARG A 637 -9.41 -3.00 -36.70
C ARG A 637 -8.38 -4.00 -36.22
N LYS A 638 -7.13 -3.56 -36.27
CA LYS A 638 -5.97 -4.31 -35.78
C LYS A 638 -5.33 -3.54 -34.65
N PHE A 639 -5.20 -4.18 -33.50
CA PHE A 639 -4.52 -3.63 -32.32
C PHE A 639 -3.25 -4.41 -32.08
N ARG A 640 -2.12 -3.71 -31.92
CA ARG A 640 -0.89 -4.32 -31.44
C ARG A 640 -0.90 -4.29 -29.92
N VAL A 641 -0.58 -5.42 -29.31
CA VAL A 641 -0.65 -5.62 -27.86
C VAL A 641 0.63 -6.24 -27.32
N PHE A 642 0.99 -5.86 -26.10
CA PHE A 642 1.99 -6.54 -25.29
C PHE A 642 1.34 -7.66 -24.48
N LEU A 643 1.95 -8.84 -24.51
CA LEU A 643 1.61 -9.95 -23.62
C LEU A 643 2.54 -9.97 -22.41
N ASP A 644 2.11 -10.58 -21.30
CA ASP A 644 2.97 -10.77 -20.14
C ASP A 644 4.09 -11.78 -20.46
N PRO A 645 5.38 -11.38 -20.41
CA PRO A 645 6.48 -12.26 -20.80
C PRO A 645 6.67 -13.45 -19.85
N ASN A 646 6.36 -13.30 -18.56
CA ASN A 646 6.46 -14.39 -17.60
C ASN A 646 5.39 -15.43 -17.88
N GLN A 647 4.15 -14.98 -18.13
CA GLN A 647 3.06 -15.90 -18.48
C GLN A 647 3.35 -16.63 -19.79
N TYR A 648 3.87 -15.92 -20.80
CA TYR A 648 4.28 -16.54 -22.07
C TYR A 648 5.31 -17.64 -21.88
N ARG A 649 6.35 -17.39 -21.07
CA ARG A 649 7.35 -18.42 -20.74
C ARG A 649 6.71 -19.65 -20.08
N ILE A 650 5.86 -19.44 -19.07
CA ILE A 650 5.19 -20.53 -18.35
C ILE A 650 4.31 -21.35 -19.30
N ASP A 651 3.56 -20.70 -20.18
CA ASP A 651 2.70 -21.36 -21.16
C ASP A 651 3.55 -22.20 -22.14
N MET A 652 4.66 -21.67 -22.65
CA MET A 652 5.55 -22.40 -23.57
C MET A 652 6.30 -23.55 -22.90
N GLU A 653 6.69 -23.41 -21.63
CA GLU A 653 7.26 -24.50 -20.82
C GLU A 653 6.25 -25.64 -20.66
N ASN A 654 4.99 -25.33 -20.37
CA ASN A 654 3.92 -26.34 -20.25
C ASN A 654 3.66 -27.08 -21.58
N VAL A 655 3.70 -26.37 -22.71
CA VAL A 655 3.59 -26.98 -24.05
C VAL A 655 4.79 -27.91 -24.32
N ALA A 656 6.02 -27.47 -24.01
CA ALA A 656 7.22 -28.27 -24.21
C ALA A 656 7.24 -29.55 -23.36
N GLU A 657 6.69 -29.50 -22.14
CA GLU A 657 6.53 -30.65 -21.25
C GLU A 657 5.34 -31.56 -21.62
N GLN A 658 4.68 -31.33 -22.76
CA GLN A 658 3.49 -32.06 -23.25
C GLN A 658 2.28 -32.02 -22.29
N LYS A 659 2.17 -30.96 -21.49
CA LYS A 659 1.08 -30.83 -20.50
C LYS A 659 -0.19 -30.20 -21.07
N CYS A 660 -0.10 -29.42 -22.16
CA CYS A 660 -1.25 -28.73 -22.75
C CYS A 660 -1.06 -28.34 -24.22
N ASP A 661 -2.17 -28.02 -24.90
CA ASP A 661 -2.17 -27.38 -26.23
C ASP A 661 -1.65 -25.92 -26.14
N ASP A 662 -1.21 -25.37 -27.28
CA ASP A 662 -0.73 -23.98 -27.34
C ASP A 662 -1.90 -22.99 -27.18
N VAL A 663 -1.92 -22.36 -26.00
CA VAL A 663 -2.95 -21.41 -25.55
C VAL A 663 -3.17 -20.27 -26.55
N TYR A 664 -2.11 -19.79 -27.21
CA TYR A 664 -2.16 -18.57 -28.04
C TYR A 664 -2.91 -18.75 -29.36
N TYR A 665 -3.23 -19.99 -29.75
CA TYR A 665 -4.07 -20.30 -30.91
C TYR A 665 -5.53 -20.59 -30.56
N THR A 666 -5.90 -20.53 -29.27
CA THR A 666 -7.25 -20.94 -28.80
C THR A 666 -8.22 -19.79 -28.58
N PHE A 667 -7.74 -18.55 -28.55
CA PHE A 667 -8.57 -17.39 -28.20
C PHE A 667 -9.66 -17.13 -29.23
N ASN A 668 -10.88 -16.90 -28.76
CA ASN A 668 -12.03 -16.61 -29.60
C ASN A 668 -12.81 -15.35 -29.18
N LEU A 669 -12.41 -14.69 -28.10
CA LEU A 669 -13.01 -13.45 -27.61
C LEU A 669 -11.95 -12.49 -27.06
N VAL A 670 -12.12 -11.20 -27.31
CA VAL A 670 -11.37 -10.13 -26.62
C VAL A 670 -12.33 -9.26 -25.81
N VAL A 671 -11.95 -8.99 -24.57
CA VAL A 671 -12.73 -8.21 -23.60
C VAL A 671 -11.91 -6.99 -23.20
N ARG A 672 -12.46 -5.79 -23.37
CA ARG A 672 -11.91 -4.55 -22.81
C ARG A 672 -12.59 -4.23 -21.49
N ARG A 673 -11.99 -3.40 -20.66
CA ARG A 673 -12.58 -2.90 -19.40
C ARG A 673 -12.73 -1.38 -19.43
N ASP A 674 -13.45 -0.81 -18.46
CA ASP A 674 -13.56 0.65 -18.30
C ASP A 674 -12.18 1.24 -17.91
N PRO A 675 -11.60 2.18 -18.67
CA PRO A 675 -10.31 2.79 -18.35
C PRO A 675 -10.19 3.36 -16.93
N LYS A 676 -11.32 3.75 -16.30
CA LYS A 676 -11.31 4.28 -14.92
C LYS A 676 -10.96 3.21 -13.88
N SER A 677 -11.48 1.99 -14.02
CA SER A 677 -11.20 0.85 -13.12
C SER A 677 -10.05 -0.03 -13.62
N ASN A 678 -9.58 0.17 -14.85
CA ASN A 678 -8.62 -0.72 -15.50
C ASN A 678 -7.14 -0.34 -15.33
N ASN A 679 -6.76 0.18 -14.14
CA ASN A 679 -5.40 0.66 -13.87
C ASN A 679 -4.52 -0.35 -13.13
N PHE A 680 -5.07 -1.53 -12.83
CA PHE A 680 -4.47 -2.46 -11.86
C PHE A 680 -3.06 -2.91 -12.25
N LYS A 681 -2.84 -3.28 -13.52
CA LYS A 681 -1.56 -3.77 -14.02
C LYS A 681 -0.45 -2.74 -13.86
N ALA A 682 -0.74 -1.46 -14.09
CA ALA A 682 0.26 -0.40 -13.97
C ALA A 682 0.63 -0.12 -12.52
N VAL A 683 -0.34 -0.18 -11.61
CA VAL A 683 -0.10 -0.10 -10.17
C VAL A 683 0.75 -1.28 -9.71
N LEU A 684 0.42 -2.51 -10.09
CA LEU A 684 1.21 -3.70 -9.76
C LEU A 684 2.63 -3.63 -10.34
N ALA A 685 2.77 -3.21 -11.60
CA ALA A 685 4.08 -3.00 -12.22
C ALA A 685 4.92 -1.98 -11.44
N THR A 686 4.30 -0.91 -10.96
CA THR A 686 4.93 0.14 -10.15
C THR A 686 5.36 -0.36 -8.78
N ILE A 687 4.51 -1.11 -8.08
CA ILE A 687 4.86 -1.69 -6.78
C ILE A 687 6.02 -2.69 -6.94
N ARG A 688 5.99 -3.52 -7.99
CA ARG A 688 7.10 -4.43 -8.30
C ARG A 688 8.39 -3.69 -8.65
N GLU A 689 8.31 -2.59 -9.40
CA GLU A 689 9.48 -1.75 -9.67
C GLU A 689 10.04 -1.16 -8.37
N LEU A 690 9.18 -0.63 -7.49
CA LEU A 690 9.59 -0.13 -6.18
C LEU A 690 10.32 -1.20 -5.37
N LEU A 691 9.81 -2.43 -5.35
CA LEU A 691 10.44 -3.55 -4.67
C LEU A 691 11.83 -3.89 -5.22
N ASN A 692 12.13 -3.59 -6.49
CA ASN A 692 13.46 -3.77 -7.08
C ASN A 692 14.40 -2.58 -6.88
N THR A 693 13.90 -1.45 -6.37
CA THR A 693 14.71 -0.29 -6.02
C THR A 693 15.07 -0.30 -4.54
N GLU A 694 16.18 0.36 -4.18
CA GLU A 694 16.37 0.77 -2.79
C GLU A 694 15.28 1.79 -2.48
N CYS A 695 14.21 1.37 -1.80
CA CYS A 695 13.08 2.21 -1.42
C CYS A 695 13.52 3.32 -0.45
N VAL A 696 14.18 4.36 -0.96
CA VAL A 696 14.65 5.49 -0.17
C VAL A 696 13.46 6.39 0.16
N VAL A 697 12.92 6.22 1.35
CA VAL A 697 12.03 7.16 2.01
C VAL A 697 12.84 8.00 3.02
N PRO A 698 12.42 9.22 3.38
CA PRO A 698 13.11 9.99 4.41
C PRO A 698 13.20 9.20 5.72
N ASP A 699 14.39 9.17 6.34
CA ASP A 699 14.65 8.36 7.55
C ASP A 699 13.65 8.63 8.69
N TRP A 700 13.22 9.89 8.83
CA TRP A 700 12.26 10.31 9.85
C TRP A 700 10.81 9.85 9.58
N LEU A 701 10.53 9.30 8.40
CA LEU A 701 9.21 8.80 8.00
C LEU A 701 9.14 7.27 7.97
N THR A 702 10.28 6.59 7.83
CA THR A 702 10.35 5.12 7.73
C THR A 702 9.62 4.42 8.88
N ASP A 703 9.95 4.77 10.11
CA ASP A 703 9.35 4.13 11.31
C ASP A 703 7.85 4.42 11.41
N VAL A 704 7.43 5.64 11.03
CA VAL A 704 6.00 6.04 11.02
C VAL A 704 5.22 5.22 9.98
N ILE A 705 5.77 4.99 8.78
CA ILE A 705 5.14 4.15 7.75
C ILE A 705 5.01 2.69 8.23
N LEU A 706 6.04 2.18 8.92
CA LEU A 706 6.05 0.80 9.42
C LEU A 706 5.25 0.62 10.72
N GLY A 707 4.75 1.70 11.32
CA GLY A 707 3.98 1.67 12.57
C GLY A 707 4.83 1.44 13.83
N PHE A 708 6.13 1.73 13.76
CA PHE A 708 7.07 1.61 14.88
C PHE A 708 7.28 2.94 15.59
N GLY A 709 7.60 2.87 16.89
CA GLY A 709 7.99 4.04 17.69
C GLY A 709 6.82 4.95 18.08
N GLU A 710 7.14 6.19 18.45
CA GLU A 710 6.13 7.19 18.78
C GLU A 710 5.57 7.84 17.50
N PRO A 711 4.24 7.99 17.38
CA PRO A 711 3.60 8.45 16.15
C PRO A 711 3.90 9.92 15.79
N ASP A 712 4.29 10.74 16.76
CA ASP A 712 4.59 12.17 16.59
C ASP A 712 6.08 12.47 16.33
N THR A 713 6.91 11.44 16.11
CA THR A 713 8.35 11.58 15.78
C THR A 713 8.60 12.42 14.53
N ALA A 714 7.71 12.34 13.55
CA ALA A 714 7.76 13.11 12.30
C ALA A 714 7.15 14.52 12.41
N HIS A 715 6.64 14.92 13.59
CA HIS A 715 6.08 16.24 13.79
C HIS A 715 7.18 17.31 13.82
N TYR A 716 6.90 18.50 13.27
CA TYR A 716 7.88 19.58 13.14
C TYR A 716 8.56 19.95 14.48
N SER A 717 7.83 19.83 15.61
CA SER A 717 8.36 20.15 16.94
C SER A 717 9.45 19.19 17.43
N LYS A 718 9.54 17.98 16.86
CA LYS A 718 10.55 16.96 17.21
C LYS A 718 11.71 16.96 16.20
N LEU A 719 11.49 17.34 14.95
CA LEU A 719 12.51 17.30 13.88
C LEU A 719 13.53 18.43 13.97
N SER A 720 14.84 18.14 13.90
CA SER A 720 15.95 19.12 13.97
C SER A 720 15.95 20.21 12.90
N SER A 721 15.25 19.98 11.80
CA SER A 721 15.17 20.86 10.63
C SER A 721 14.11 21.97 10.72
N ALA A 722 13.35 22.07 11.82
CA ALA A 722 12.33 23.10 11.98
C ALA A 722 12.89 24.52 11.84
N VAL A 723 12.19 25.35 11.07
CA VAL A 723 12.59 26.72 10.75
C VAL A 723 11.97 27.69 11.76
N PRO A 724 12.76 28.45 12.53
CA PRO A 724 12.24 29.31 13.60
C PRO A 724 11.58 30.60 13.08
N GLU A 725 11.87 31.02 11.84
CA GLU A 725 11.34 32.25 11.27
C GLU A 725 10.78 32.00 9.86
N LEU A 726 9.51 32.32 9.63
CA LEU A 726 8.79 32.06 8.39
C LEU A 726 8.07 33.31 7.89
N ASP A 727 8.00 33.48 6.57
CA ASP A 727 7.19 34.51 5.94
C ASP A 727 5.77 33.96 5.69
N PHE A 728 4.78 34.45 6.42
CA PHE A 728 3.39 34.03 6.27
C PHE A 728 2.66 34.75 5.14
N ASN A 729 3.33 35.66 4.43
CA ASN A 729 2.78 36.37 3.28
C ASN A 729 1.38 36.94 3.57
N ASP A 730 0.39 36.58 2.77
CA ASP A 730 -1.01 37.02 2.82
C ASP A 730 -1.91 36.13 3.70
N THR A 731 -1.33 35.22 4.49
CA THR A 731 -2.10 34.33 5.39
C THR A 731 -2.94 35.13 6.39
N PHE A 732 -2.43 36.27 6.87
CA PHE A 732 -3.13 37.10 7.85
C PHE A 732 -3.63 38.41 7.24
N LEU A 733 -4.94 38.65 7.38
CA LEU A 733 -5.58 39.90 6.96
C LEU A 733 -5.16 41.14 7.77
N SER A 734 -4.78 40.98 9.04
CA SER A 734 -4.38 42.09 9.93
C SER A 734 -3.51 41.62 11.10
N PHE A 735 -2.90 42.56 11.84
CA PHE A 735 -2.15 42.24 13.06
C PHE A 735 -3.06 41.67 14.18
N ASP A 736 -4.32 42.11 14.25
CA ASP A 736 -5.27 41.55 15.22
C ASP A 736 -5.66 40.12 14.87
N HIS A 737 -5.73 39.78 13.58
CA HIS A 737 -5.89 38.39 13.16
C HIS A 737 -4.73 37.52 13.67
N VAL A 738 -3.47 37.98 13.55
CA VAL A 738 -2.31 37.27 14.14
C VAL A 738 -2.50 37.04 15.65
N LYS A 739 -2.98 38.05 16.39
CA LYS A 739 -3.24 37.93 17.83
C LYS A 739 -4.24 36.84 18.18
N THR A 740 -5.34 36.76 17.42
CA THR A 740 -6.38 35.75 17.66
C THR A 740 -5.96 34.34 17.24
N SER A 741 -5.00 34.22 16.33
CA SER A 741 -4.65 32.94 15.70
C SER A 741 -3.71 32.04 16.52
N PHE A 742 -3.03 32.57 17.54
CA PHE A 742 -2.10 31.80 18.38
C PHE A 742 -2.53 31.82 19.86
N PRO A 743 -3.59 31.08 20.24
CA PRO A 743 -4.01 30.99 21.63
C PRO A 743 -2.89 30.37 22.48
N GLY A 744 -2.44 31.11 23.51
CA GLY A 744 -1.40 30.65 24.43
C GLY A 744 0.03 31.08 24.10
N TYR A 745 0.24 31.93 23.10
CA TYR A 745 1.52 32.62 22.85
C TYR A 745 1.47 34.10 23.23
N SER A 746 2.57 34.63 23.73
CA SER A 746 2.77 36.08 23.86
C SER A 746 3.23 36.65 22.53
N ILE A 747 2.56 37.67 22.01
CA ILE A 747 2.82 38.23 20.67
C ILE A 747 3.44 39.62 20.81
N GLU A 748 4.68 39.76 20.36
CA GLU A 748 5.48 40.97 20.44
C GLU A 748 5.63 41.62 19.05
N PRO A 749 5.20 42.89 18.85
CA PRO A 749 5.44 43.61 17.61
C PRO A 749 6.89 44.12 17.56
N SER A 750 7.60 43.91 16.44
CA SER A 750 9.01 44.35 16.32
C SER A 750 9.20 45.86 16.26
N LEU A 751 8.18 46.62 15.81
CA LEU A 751 8.23 48.08 15.66
C LEU A 751 7.65 48.84 16.88
N GLY A 752 7.15 48.13 17.91
CA GLY A 752 6.54 48.73 19.11
C GLY A 752 5.19 49.43 18.91
N ASP A 753 4.91 49.96 17.72
CA ASP A 753 3.67 50.65 17.33
C ASP A 753 2.73 49.72 16.53
N PRO A 754 1.56 49.32 17.08
CA PRO A 754 0.62 48.43 16.42
C PRO A 754 0.02 48.98 15.12
N THR A 755 -0.05 50.31 14.95
CA THR A 755 -0.67 50.94 13.76
C THR A 755 0.17 50.79 12.50
N LYS A 756 1.47 50.55 12.66
CA LYS A 756 2.42 50.31 11.57
C LYS A 756 2.57 48.83 11.20
N MET A 757 1.85 47.95 11.90
CA MET A 757 1.87 46.51 11.68
C MET A 757 0.91 46.11 10.55
N LEU A 758 1.32 46.37 9.30
CA LEU A 758 0.55 46.00 8.12
C LEU A 758 1.07 44.70 7.49
N PRO A 759 0.19 43.83 6.95
CA PRO A 759 0.61 42.63 6.23
C PRO A 759 1.36 42.99 4.94
N PRO A 760 2.23 42.09 4.42
CA PRO A 760 2.47 40.72 4.87
C PRO A 760 3.38 40.65 6.11
N PHE A 761 3.32 39.53 6.86
CA PHE A 761 4.05 39.37 8.12
C PHE A 761 5.08 38.23 8.07
N LYS A 762 6.28 38.53 8.55
CA LYS A 762 7.27 37.53 8.95
C LYS A 762 7.10 37.22 10.43
N ILE A 763 7.04 35.95 10.78
CA ILE A 763 6.75 35.47 12.13
C ILE A 763 7.92 34.63 12.63
N GLN A 764 8.45 35.00 13.78
CA GLN A 764 9.53 34.31 14.46
C GLN A 764 9.02 33.63 15.74
N PHE A 765 9.24 32.33 15.83
CA PHE A 765 8.81 31.47 16.93
C PHE A 765 10.00 31.18 17.86
N LYS A 766 10.03 31.80 19.06
CA LYS A 766 11.15 31.61 20.00
C LYS A 766 11.21 30.20 20.58
N ASP A 767 10.09 29.49 20.67
CA ASP A 767 10.04 28.11 21.15
C ASP A 767 10.77 27.11 20.24
N LEU A 768 11.07 27.52 19.00
CA LEU A 768 11.90 26.78 18.05
C LEU A 768 13.39 27.17 18.10
N GLN A 769 13.76 28.22 18.84
CA GLN A 769 15.14 28.67 19.03
C GLN A 769 15.71 28.09 20.34
N GLY A 770 16.75 27.25 20.25
CA GLY A 770 17.45 26.71 21.43
C GLY A 770 16.77 25.48 22.07
N ARG A 771 17.02 24.29 21.49
CA ARG A 771 16.42 23.01 21.95
C ARG A 771 16.90 22.49 23.31
N HIS A 772 17.90 23.13 23.93
CA HIS A 772 18.54 22.66 25.17
C HIS A 772 18.01 23.33 26.45
N GLU A 773 17.08 24.28 26.37
CA GLU A 773 16.54 24.94 27.56
C GLU A 773 15.26 24.24 28.07
N ALA A 774 15.23 23.94 29.37
CA ALA A 774 14.15 23.19 30.04
C ALA A 774 12.80 23.94 30.10
N LYS A 775 12.74 25.21 29.65
CA LYS A 775 11.52 26.02 29.54
C LYS A 775 11.47 26.67 28.16
N ARG A 776 10.55 26.22 27.31
CA ARG A 776 10.28 26.84 26.01
C ARG A 776 9.58 28.18 26.21
N GLU A 777 10.22 29.27 25.77
CA GLU A 777 9.59 30.59 25.76
C GLU A 777 8.54 30.65 24.65
N LYS A 778 7.24 30.65 25.02
CA LYS A 778 6.11 30.74 24.06
C LYS A 778 5.88 32.19 23.63
N THR A 779 6.88 32.79 23.01
CA THR A 779 6.83 34.17 22.50
C THR A 779 6.98 34.16 20.99
N ILE A 780 6.14 34.95 20.32
CA ILE A 780 6.15 35.15 18.87
C ILE A 780 6.53 36.60 18.58
N ILE A 781 7.57 36.82 17.78
CA ILE A 781 7.93 38.15 17.28
C ILE A 781 7.34 38.30 15.88
N VAL A 782 6.53 39.33 15.67
CA VAL A 782 5.90 39.63 14.38
C VAL A 782 6.60 40.84 13.76
N THR A 783 7.01 40.70 12.51
CA THR A 783 7.68 41.76 11.74
C THR A 783 6.95 42.02 10.42
N PRO A 784 6.49 43.26 10.15
CA PRO A 784 5.94 43.63 8.85
C PRO A 784 7.00 43.47 7.75
N HIS A 785 6.61 42.86 6.63
CA HIS A 785 7.50 42.57 5.52
C HIS A 785 6.94 43.11 4.19
N PRO A 786 6.87 44.44 4.00
CA PRO A 786 6.30 45.04 2.80
C PRO A 786 7.07 44.60 1.54
N ARG A 787 6.36 44.01 0.57
CA ARG A 787 6.93 43.59 -0.71
C ARG A 787 7.35 44.80 -1.53
N LYS A 788 8.53 44.72 -2.16
CA LYS A 788 9.01 45.77 -3.08
C LYS A 788 8.17 45.73 -4.36
N SER A 789 7.73 46.89 -4.86
CA SER A 789 6.99 46.93 -6.13
C SER A 789 7.84 46.35 -7.28
N ILE A 790 7.22 45.43 -8.02
CA ILE A 790 7.84 44.67 -9.12
C ILE A 790 7.54 45.35 -10.48
N THR A 791 6.58 46.27 -10.52
CA THR A 791 6.11 46.93 -11.73
C THR A 791 5.76 48.40 -11.47
N PRO A 792 6.04 49.31 -12.40
CA PRO A 792 5.58 50.70 -12.30
C PRO A 792 4.10 50.87 -12.68
N TYR A 793 3.48 49.85 -13.29
CA TYR A 793 2.06 49.85 -13.64
C TYR A 793 1.19 49.58 -12.39
N PRO A 794 -0.04 50.10 -12.31
CA PRO A 794 -0.99 49.74 -11.27
C PRO A 794 -1.23 48.23 -11.29
N TYR A 795 -0.73 47.54 -10.28
CA TYR A 795 -0.84 46.09 -10.14
C TYR A 795 -1.08 45.77 -8.68
N GLU A 796 -2.24 45.21 -8.40
CA GLU A 796 -2.54 44.63 -7.09
C GLU A 796 -2.39 43.11 -7.23
N PRO A 797 -1.44 42.48 -6.50
CA PRO A 797 -1.35 41.03 -6.51
C PRO A 797 -2.62 40.44 -5.91
N ASN A 798 -3.05 39.30 -6.43
CA ASN A 798 -4.16 38.56 -5.86
C ASN A 798 -3.79 38.11 -4.43
N ARG A 799 -4.61 38.46 -3.45
CA ARG A 799 -4.38 38.12 -2.04
C ARG A 799 -5.47 37.23 -1.52
N ASN A 800 -5.10 36.36 -0.59
CA ASN A 800 -6.03 35.63 0.24
C ASN A 800 -7.02 36.58 0.94
N GLN A 801 -8.29 36.18 0.96
CA GLN A 801 -9.39 36.89 1.64
C GLN A 801 -9.96 36.08 2.81
N VAL A 802 -9.48 34.86 3.03
CA VAL A 802 -9.98 33.95 4.06
C VAL A 802 -9.42 34.35 5.43
N LEU A 803 -10.31 34.55 6.39
CA LEU A 803 -9.96 34.69 7.81
C LEU A 803 -9.80 33.29 8.43
N PHE A 804 -8.58 32.77 8.44
CA PHE A 804 -8.28 31.44 8.97
C PHE A 804 -8.47 31.36 10.49
N THR A 805 -9.05 30.25 10.95
CA THR A 805 -9.19 29.96 12.38
C THR A 805 -7.84 29.56 13.01
N PRO A 806 -7.69 29.62 14.34
CA PRO A 806 -6.46 29.18 15.02
C PRO A 806 -6.02 27.75 14.65
N ALA A 807 -6.97 26.82 14.50
CA ALA A 807 -6.68 25.45 14.09
C ALA A 807 -6.18 25.34 12.64
N GLN A 808 -6.75 26.14 11.73
CA GLN A 808 -6.29 26.23 10.35
C GLN A 808 -4.91 26.88 10.25
N ILE A 809 -4.63 27.90 11.07
CA ILE A 809 -3.31 28.54 11.16
C ILE A 809 -2.26 27.57 11.70
N GLU A 810 -2.59 26.73 12.69
CA GLU A 810 -1.67 25.67 13.14
C GLU A 810 -1.41 24.65 12.02
N ALA A 811 -2.43 24.27 11.24
CA ALA A 811 -2.24 23.41 10.07
C ALA A 811 -1.35 24.05 8.99
N ILE A 812 -1.52 25.35 8.72
CA ILE A 812 -0.68 26.11 7.76
C ILE A 812 0.75 26.20 8.28
N LYS A 813 0.94 26.56 9.56
CA LYS A 813 2.24 26.61 10.23
C LYS A 813 2.95 25.26 10.14
N SER A 814 2.26 24.18 10.51
CA SER A 814 2.81 22.83 10.43
C SER A 814 3.16 22.44 9.00
N GLY A 815 2.29 22.73 8.03
CA GLY A 815 2.52 22.40 6.61
C GLY A 815 3.64 23.19 5.94
N MET A 816 3.99 24.36 6.46
CA MET A 816 5.17 25.12 6.03
C MET A 816 6.48 24.56 6.62
N GLN A 817 6.42 23.79 7.70
CA GLN A 817 7.60 23.22 8.34
C GLN A 817 8.00 21.89 7.70
N PRO A 818 9.28 21.50 7.78
CA PRO A 818 9.69 20.14 7.46
C PRO A 818 9.02 19.12 8.38
N GLY A 819 8.52 18.01 7.82
CA GLY A 819 7.94 16.90 8.57
C GLY A 819 6.64 16.37 7.98
N LEU A 820 5.92 15.57 8.77
CA LEU A 820 4.59 15.06 8.44
C LEU A 820 3.52 15.94 9.10
N THR A 821 2.63 16.51 8.29
CA THR A 821 1.45 17.25 8.75
C THR A 821 0.19 16.49 8.36
N MET A 822 -0.58 16.05 9.36
CA MET A 822 -1.86 15.37 9.15
C MET A 822 -3.00 16.30 9.55
N VAL A 823 -3.84 16.69 8.60
CA VAL A 823 -4.97 17.59 8.82
C VAL A 823 -6.28 16.82 8.70
N VAL A 824 -6.97 16.62 9.82
CA VAL A 824 -8.31 16.02 9.84
C VAL A 824 -9.35 17.13 9.79
N GLY A 825 -10.06 17.24 8.68
CA GLY A 825 -11.11 18.25 8.50
C GLY A 825 -12.45 17.63 8.13
N PRO A 826 -13.50 17.75 8.96
CA PRO A 826 -14.88 17.43 8.58
C PRO A 826 -15.33 18.12 7.27
N PRO A 827 -16.43 17.66 6.63
CA PRO A 827 -16.99 18.35 5.47
C PRO A 827 -17.25 19.84 5.76
N GLY A 828 -16.88 20.72 4.82
CA GLY A 828 -17.10 22.17 4.96
C GLY A 828 -16.10 22.97 5.81
N THR A 829 -15.05 22.33 6.36
CA THR A 829 -14.05 23.01 7.23
C THR A 829 -12.94 23.79 6.52
N GLY A 830 -13.06 24.04 5.21
CA GLY A 830 -12.07 24.83 4.45
C GLY A 830 -10.73 24.12 4.17
N LYS A 831 -10.73 22.79 4.05
CA LYS A 831 -9.52 21.99 3.75
C LYS A 831 -8.77 22.49 2.50
N THR A 832 -9.53 22.84 1.46
CA THR A 832 -8.98 23.34 0.20
C THR A 832 -8.26 24.67 0.40
N ASP A 833 -8.84 25.59 1.18
CA ASP A 833 -8.24 26.90 1.49
C ASP A 833 -6.93 26.75 2.27
N VAL A 834 -6.91 25.86 3.27
CA VAL A 834 -5.70 25.53 4.05
C VAL A 834 -4.59 24.98 3.14
N ALA A 835 -4.91 24.02 2.27
CA ALA A 835 -3.94 23.42 1.37
C ALA A 835 -3.36 24.44 0.38
N VAL A 836 -4.22 25.28 -0.21
CA VAL A 836 -3.81 26.31 -1.16
C VAL A 836 -2.94 27.37 -0.49
N GLN A 837 -3.24 27.77 0.74
CA GLN A 837 -2.38 28.71 1.49
C GLN A 837 -1.01 28.10 1.82
N ILE A 838 -0.95 26.80 2.18
CA ILE A 838 0.34 26.11 2.38
C ILE A 838 1.15 26.13 1.08
N ILE A 839 0.55 25.78 -0.06
CA ILE A 839 1.21 25.78 -1.36
C ILE A 839 1.72 27.18 -1.73
N SER A 840 0.88 28.21 -1.53
CA SER A 840 1.26 29.61 -1.76
C SER A 840 2.44 30.02 -0.87
N ASN A 841 2.39 29.71 0.42
CA ASN A 841 3.46 30.06 1.34
C ASN A 841 4.77 29.34 1.00
N ILE A 842 4.71 28.06 0.63
CA ILE A 842 5.89 27.29 0.21
C ILE A 842 6.49 27.88 -1.06
N TYR A 843 5.65 28.21 -2.05
CA TYR A 843 6.05 28.83 -3.31
C TYR A 843 6.85 30.13 -3.10
N HIS A 844 6.43 30.97 -2.14
CA HIS A 844 7.08 32.23 -1.82
C HIS A 844 8.31 32.10 -0.90
N ASN A 845 8.29 31.20 0.08
CA ASN A 845 9.41 31.02 1.03
C ASN A 845 10.58 30.24 0.42
N TRP A 846 10.29 29.24 -0.42
CA TRP A 846 11.30 28.36 -1.01
C TRP A 846 11.14 28.29 -2.55
N PRO A 847 11.50 29.36 -3.28
CA PRO A 847 11.27 29.47 -4.73
C PRO A 847 12.05 28.43 -5.56
N ASN A 848 13.04 27.76 -4.97
CA ASN A 848 13.82 26.68 -5.61
C ASN A 848 13.24 25.29 -5.35
N GLN A 849 12.27 25.16 -4.44
CA GLN A 849 11.59 23.89 -4.18
C GLN A 849 10.44 23.69 -5.18
N ARG A 850 10.01 22.44 -5.30
CA ARG A 850 8.91 22.03 -6.15
C ARG A 850 7.89 21.28 -5.29
N THR A 851 6.61 21.57 -5.52
CA THR A 851 5.50 20.98 -4.78
C THR A 851 4.74 20.02 -5.69
N LEU A 852 4.65 18.76 -5.26
CA LEU A 852 3.82 17.75 -5.90
C LEU A 852 2.47 17.64 -5.17
N ILE A 853 1.38 17.90 -5.87
CA ILE A 853 0.01 17.76 -5.36
C ILE A 853 -0.57 16.45 -5.90
N VAL A 854 -0.98 15.56 -4.99
CA VAL A 854 -1.63 14.30 -5.35
C VAL A 854 -3.03 14.27 -4.74
N THR A 855 -4.04 13.96 -5.56
CA THR A 855 -5.43 13.83 -5.12
C THR A 855 -6.04 12.51 -5.60
N HIS A 856 -7.13 12.07 -4.98
CA HIS A 856 -7.85 10.88 -5.46
C HIS A 856 -8.66 11.17 -6.74
N SER A 857 -9.34 12.33 -6.79
CA SER A 857 -10.26 12.65 -7.88
C SER A 857 -9.85 13.90 -8.66
N ASN A 858 -10.15 13.91 -9.96
CA ASN A 858 -9.97 15.09 -10.81
C ASN A 858 -10.77 16.31 -10.30
N GLN A 859 -11.90 16.09 -9.64
CA GLN A 859 -12.72 17.18 -9.09
C GLN A 859 -12.00 17.92 -7.96
N ALA A 860 -11.37 17.19 -7.03
CA ALA A 860 -10.60 17.79 -5.95
C ALA A 860 -9.39 18.57 -6.51
N LEU A 861 -8.75 18.03 -7.55
CA LEU A 861 -7.67 18.70 -8.26
C LEU A 861 -8.15 20.00 -8.89
N ASN A 862 -9.27 20.00 -9.64
CA ASN A 862 -9.84 21.21 -10.25
C ASN A 862 -10.07 22.31 -9.20
N GLN A 863 -10.71 21.97 -8.08
CA GLN A 863 -11.00 22.92 -6.99
C GLN A 863 -9.73 23.53 -6.38
N LEU A 864 -8.65 22.74 -6.25
CA LEU A 864 -7.36 23.25 -5.80
C LEU A 864 -6.77 24.22 -6.83
N PHE A 865 -6.77 23.87 -8.12
CA PHE A 865 -6.22 24.75 -9.16
C PHE A 865 -6.97 26.07 -9.28
N GLU A 866 -8.30 26.05 -9.29
CA GLU A 866 -9.12 27.26 -9.36
C GLU A 866 -8.75 28.27 -8.26
N LYS A 867 -8.52 27.78 -7.04
CA LYS A 867 -8.09 28.61 -5.91
C LYS A 867 -6.62 29.03 -6.00
N ILE A 868 -5.73 28.19 -6.53
CA ILE A 868 -4.32 28.57 -6.74
C ILE A 868 -4.19 29.69 -7.78
N ILE A 869 -4.97 29.63 -8.86
CA ILE A 869 -5.01 30.67 -9.91
C ILE A 869 -5.49 32.02 -9.34
N ALA A 870 -6.36 31.97 -8.33
CA ALA A 870 -6.86 33.15 -7.63
C ALA A 870 -5.86 33.74 -6.62
N LEU A 871 -4.63 33.22 -6.50
CA LEU A 871 -3.56 33.75 -5.65
C LEU A 871 -2.38 34.27 -6.47
N ASP A 872 -1.37 34.85 -5.80
CA ASP A 872 -0.13 35.35 -6.40
C ASP A 872 0.82 34.20 -6.80
N VAL A 873 0.40 33.37 -7.76
CA VAL A 873 1.20 32.27 -8.32
C VAL A 873 1.27 32.40 -9.82
N ASP A 874 2.49 32.49 -10.36
CA ASP A 874 2.69 32.64 -11.81
C ASP A 874 2.28 31.36 -12.56
N GLU A 875 1.41 31.52 -13.56
CA GLU A 875 0.77 30.45 -14.34
C GLU A 875 1.75 29.59 -15.14
N ARG A 876 2.96 30.08 -15.38
CA ARG A 876 4.04 29.31 -16.01
C ARG A 876 4.55 28.18 -15.12
N HIS A 877 4.47 28.35 -13.80
CA HIS A 877 4.97 27.37 -12.83
C HIS A 877 3.92 26.31 -12.47
N LEU A 878 2.69 26.42 -13.00
CA LEU A 878 1.58 25.52 -12.75
C LEU A 878 1.46 24.47 -13.86
N LEU A 879 1.46 23.19 -13.48
CA LEU A 879 1.29 22.08 -14.41
C LEU A 879 0.31 21.05 -13.87
N ARG A 880 -0.72 20.72 -14.66
CA ARG A 880 -1.64 19.62 -14.40
C ARG A 880 -1.32 18.44 -15.31
N MET A 881 -1.34 17.24 -14.74
CA MET A 881 -1.15 15.97 -15.45
C MET A 881 -2.37 15.05 -15.26
N GLY A 882 -2.89 14.44 -16.33
CA GLY A 882 -3.87 13.36 -16.23
C GLY A 882 -4.90 13.27 -17.37
N HIS A 883 -5.64 12.16 -17.43
CA HIS A 883 -6.71 11.90 -18.43
C HIS A 883 -7.91 12.87 -18.38
N GLY A 884 -7.93 13.81 -17.44
CA GLY A 884 -8.94 14.87 -17.29
C GLY A 884 -8.43 16.27 -17.63
N GLU A 885 -7.29 16.37 -18.33
CA GLU A 885 -6.71 17.65 -18.79
C GLU A 885 -7.75 18.53 -19.53
N GLU A 886 -8.70 17.93 -20.24
CA GLU A 886 -9.76 18.62 -21.03
C GLU A 886 -10.99 19.08 -20.20
N ALA A 887 -11.14 18.63 -18.94
CA ALA A 887 -12.35 18.84 -18.14
C ALA A 887 -12.24 19.98 -17.10
N LEU A 888 -11.22 20.83 -17.21
CA LEU A 888 -11.17 22.09 -16.47
C LEU A 888 -12.11 23.09 -17.15
N GLU A 889 -13.18 23.50 -16.48
CA GLU A 889 -14.04 24.61 -16.91
C GLU A 889 -13.38 25.98 -16.61
N THR A 890 -12.07 26.10 -16.87
CA THR A 890 -11.34 27.35 -16.75
C THR A 890 -11.10 27.93 -18.15
N GLU A 891 -11.11 29.26 -18.28
CA GLU A 891 -10.76 29.92 -19.54
C GLU A 891 -9.34 29.57 -20.05
N LYS A 892 -8.48 29.05 -19.16
CA LYS A 892 -7.07 28.74 -19.42
C LYS A 892 -6.81 27.24 -19.39
N ASP A 893 -5.94 26.79 -20.29
CA ASP A 893 -5.55 25.38 -20.42
C ASP A 893 -4.22 25.10 -19.69
N PHE A 894 -4.31 24.40 -18.55
CA PHE A 894 -3.15 23.98 -17.72
C PHE A 894 -2.64 22.58 -18.05
N SER A 895 -3.11 21.97 -19.14
CA SER A 895 -2.55 20.75 -19.70
C SER A 895 -1.11 20.96 -20.17
N ARG A 896 -0.40 19.87 -20.43
CA ARG A 896 0.95 19.93 -21.01
C ARG A 896 0.97 20.75 -22.31
N TYR A 897 -0.02 20.57 -23.17
CA TYR A 897 -0.09 21.25 -24.46
C TYR A 897 -0.48 22.73 -24.30
N GLY A 898 -1.48 23.01 -23.46
CA GLY A 898 -1.90 24.37 -23.13
C GLY A 898 -0.77 25.21 -22.57
N ARG A 899 0.06 24.64 -21.68
CA ARG A 899 1.23 25.32 -21.12
C ARG A 899 2.35 25.56 -22.12
N VAL A 900 2.63 24.61 -23.01
CA VAL A 900 3.60 24.85 -24.11
C VAL A 900 3.12 25.98 -25.01
N ASN A 901 1.84 25.99 -25.40
CA ASN A 901 1.27 27.07 -26.22
C ASN A 901 1.30 28.42 -25.52
N TYR A 902 1.01 28.45 -24.21
CA TYR A 902 1.13 29.65 -23.39
C TYR A 902 2.57 30.18 -23.42
N VAL A 903 3.57 29.34 -23.16
CA VAL A 903 4.99 29.73 -23.19
C VAL A 903 5.40 30.26 -24.56
N LEU A 904 4.99 29.60 -25.65
CA LEU A 904 5.31 30.05 -27.01
C LEU A 904 4.68 31.40 -27.35
N LYS A 905 3.43 31.62 -26.92
CA LYS A 905 2.71 32.89 -27.12
C LYS A 905 3.31 34.01 -26.27
N GLU A 906 3.59 33.74 -25.00
CA GLU A 906 4.15 34.72 -24.07
C GLU A 906 5.59 35.09 -24.47
N ARG A 907 6.39 34.13 -24.92
CA ARG A 907 7.72 34.38 -25.50
C ARG A 907 7.65 35.44 -26.62
N LEU A 908 6.72 35.30 -27.57
CA LEU A 908 6.58 36.27 -28.66
C LEU A 908 6.20 37.66 -28.13
N SER A 909 5.27 37.73 -27.17
CA SER A 909 4.87 38.97 -26.49
C SER A 909 6.06 39.67 -25.80
N LEU A 910 6.90 38.90 -25.09
CA LEU A 910 8.09 39.41 -24.42
C LEU A 910 9.16 39.89 -25.41
N LEU A 911 9.38 39.17 -26.52
CA LEU A 911 10.31 39.61 -27.58
C LEU A 911 9.84 40.91 -28.22
N THR A 912 8.53 41.14 -28.40
CA THR A 912 8.00 42.43 -28.85
C THR A 912 8.31 43.56 -27.85
N LYS A 913 8.29 43.28 -26.54
CA LYS A 913 8.72 44.26 -25.51
C LYS A 913 10.23 44.53 -25.60
N VAL A 914 11.05 43.52 -25.86
CA VAL A 914 12.49 43.70 -26.10
C VAL A 914 12.74 44.57 -27.33
N GLU A 915 11.98 44.36 -28.40
CA GLU A 915 12.06 45.20 -29.61
C GLU A 915 11.68 46.66 -29.31
N LYS A 916 10.61 46.90 -28.53
CA LYS A 916 10.24 48.24 -28.05
C LYS A 916 11.38 48.87 -27.25
N LEU A 917 11.98 48.13 -26.30
CA LEU A 917 13.07 48.62 -25.46
C LEU A 917 14.33 48.96 -26.28
N ALA A 918 14.67 48.13 -27.26
CA ALA A 918 15.81 48.37 -28.16
C ALA A 918 15.63 49.64 -29.00
N LYS A 919 14.42 49.86 -29.56
CA LYS A 919 14.07 51.09 -30.28
C LYS A 919 14.19 52.32 -29.40
N THR A 920 13.69 52.24 -28.15
CA THR A 920 13.76 53.38 -27.21
C THR A 920 15.19 53.71 -26.76
N LEU A 921 16.09 52.73 -26.76
CA LEU A 921 17.52 52.94 -26.44
C LEU A 921 18.36 53.32 -27.68
N ASN A 922 17.75 53.52 -28.85
CA ASN A 922 18.42 53.81 -30.13
C ASN A 922 19.50 52.76 -30.51
N ILE A 923 19.28 51.50 -30.16
CA ILE A 923 20.21 50.41 -30.50
C ILE A 923 19.81 49.82 -31.84
N VAL A 924 20.74 49.88 -32.79
CA VAL A 924 20.55 49.37 -34.16
C VAL A 924 20.96 47.90 -34.20
N GLY A 925 20.00 47.00 -34.43
CA GLY A 925 20.25 45.56 -34.59
C GLY A 925 19.03 44.69 -34.28
N ASP A 926 19.03 43.45 -34.78
CA ASP A 926 17.93 42.49 -34.58
C ASP A 926 18.08 41.73 -33.25
N VAL A 927 17.95 42.49 -32.16
CA VAL A 927 18.15 41.98 -30.79
C VAL A 927 16.94 41.22 -30.25
N ALA A 928 15.78 41.30 -30.92
CA ALA A 928 14.53 40.63 -30.53
C ALA A 928 14.26 39.33 -31.32
N TYR A 929 15.18 38.91 -32.20
CA TYR A 929 15.02 37.71 -33.02
C TYR A 929 14.92 36.40 -32.22
N THR A 930 15.69 36.28 -31.14
CA THR A 930 15.74 35.09 -30.27
C THR A 930 15.89 35.47 -28.80
N CYS A 931 15.52 34.55 -27.89
CA CYS A 931 15.79 34.68 -26.46
C CYS A 931 17.28 34.88 -26.18
N GLU A 932 18.15 34.23 -26.95
CA GLU A 932 19.61 34.37 -26.81
C GLU A 932 20.09 35.80 -27.16
N ASN A 933 19.65 36.35 -28.29
CA ASN A 933 19.99 37.72 -28.67
C ASN A 933 19.44 38.74 -27.65
N ALA A 934 18.23 38.52 -27.14
CA ALA A 934 17.64 39.33 -26.09
C ALA A 934 18.48 39.28 -24.79
N GLY A 935 19.03 38.10 -24.45
CA GLY A 935 19.94 37.93 -23.31
C GLY A 935 21.25 38.70 -23.47
N TYR A 936 21.86 38.69 -24.67
CA TYR A 936 23.04 39.51 -24.94
C TYR A 936 22.72 41.01 -24.84
N PHE A 937 21.60 41.45 -25.41
CA PHE A 937 21.12 42.82 -25.31
C PHE A 937 20.91 43.26 -23.86
N PHE A 938 20.33 42.41 -23.02
CA PHE A 938 20.17 42.70 -21.60
C PHE A 938 21.52 42.96 -20.91
N ARG A 939 22.48 42.06 -21.08
CA ARG A 939 23.79 42.14 -20.40
C ARG A 939 24.64 43.32 -20.87
N PHE A 940 24.74 43.53 -22.18
CA PHE A 940 25.68 44.52 -22.73
C PHE A 940 25.12 45.94 -22.82
N SER A 941 23.81 46.08 -22.99
CA SER A 941 23.18 47.38 -23.20
C SER A 941 22.31 47.81 -22.03
N VAL A 942 21.35 46.97 -21.61
CA VAL A 942 20.35 47.34 -20.60
C VAL A 942 20.97 47.42 -19.20
N CYS A 943 21.75 46.42 -18.78
CA CYS A 943 22.48 46.44 -17.51
C CYS A 943 23.46 47.61 -17.45
N ARG A 944 24.19 47.86 -18.54
CA ARG A 944 25.12 49.00 -18.63
C ARG A 944 24.40 50.33 -18.44
N ALA A 945 23.28 50.56 -19.13
CA ALA A 945 22.49 51.79 -18.99
C ALA A 945 21.99 51.98 -17.54
N TRP A 946 21.59 50.89 -16.87
CA TRP A 946 21.19 50.91 -15.48
C TRP A 946 22.34 51.18 -14.50
N GLU A 947 23.51 50.58 -14.73
CA GLU A 947 24.72 50.83 -13.93
C GLU A 947 25.21 52.27 -14.07
N GLU A 948 25.20 52.82 -15.29
CA GLU A 948 25.50 54.23 -15.55
C GLU A 948 24.51 55.16 -14.84
N PHE A 949 23.22 54.83 -14.82
CA PHE A 949 22.22 55.54 -14.02
C PHE A 949 22.53 55.50 -12.52
N LEU A 950 22.79 54.32 -11.95
CA LEU A 950 23.12 54.18 -10.52
C LEU A 950 24.41 54.92 -10.14
N MET A 951 25.42 54.93 -11.02
CA MET A 951 26.64 55.71 -10.82
C MET A 951 26.35 57.21 -10.78
N LYS A 952 25.56 57.72 -11.73
CA LYS A 952 25.15 59.14 -11.76
C LYS A 952 24.31 59.54 -10.55
N VAL A 953 23.44 58.65 -10.06
CA VAL A 953 22.67 58.87 -8.83
C VAL A 953 23.59 58.93 -7.60
N LYS A 954 24.62 58.06 -7.52
CA LYS A 954 25.59 58.04 -6.40
C LYS A 954 26.59 59.20 -6.44
N SER A 955 27.00 59.66 -7.62
CA SER A 955 27.95 60.79 -7.76
C SER A 955 27.33 62.13 -7.40
N THR A 956 26.00 62.23 -7.46
CA THR A 956 25.23 63.45 -7.18
C THR A 956 24.90 63.52 -5.69
N ASN A 957 25.93 63.73 -4.84
CA ASN A 957 25.76 63.89 -3.39
C ASN A 957 25.18 65.28 -3.05
N GLN A 958 23.97 65.30 -2.46
CA GLN A 958 23.48 66.29 -1.48
C GLN A 958 23.03 67.72 -1.88
N LYS A 959 22.64 68.03 -3.14
CA LYS A 959 21.72 69.17 -3.40
C LYS A 959 20.65 68.77 -4.42
N LEU A 960 19.45 68.54 -3.91
CA LEU A 960 18.25 68.10 -4.64
C LEU A 960 17.74 69.22 -5.56
N GLU A 961 18.01 69.15 -6.86
CA GLU A 961 17.04 69.68 -7.82
C GLU A 961 15.86 68.69 -7.86
N GLU A 962 14.64 69.19 -7.71
CA GLU A 962 13.44 68.39 -7.89
C GLU A 962 13.43 67.81 -9.32
N GLY A 963 13.20 66.50 -9.44
CA GLY A 963 13.12 65.83 -10.75
C GLY A 963 14.45 65.36 -11.38
N ILE A 964 15.60 65.40 -10.68
CA ILE A 964 16.88 64.85 -11.20
C ILE A 964 16.72 63.39 -11.68
N ILE A 965 15.99 62.57 -10.94
CA ILE A 965 15.77 61.15 -11.29
C ILE A 965 15.09 61.02 -12.64
N ALA A 966 14.06 61.84 -12.90
CA ALA A 966 13.35 61.84 -14.17
C ALA A 966 14.26 62.22 -15.35
N SER A 967 15.21 63.14 -15.14
CA SER A 967 16.13 63.61 -16.18
C SER A 967 17.24 62.61 -16.54
N ILE A 968 17.65 61.75 -15.60
CA ILE A 968 18.78 60.82 -15.78
C ILE A 968 18.29 59.38 -16.05
N PHE A 969 17.02 59.06 -15.78
CA PHE A 969 16.49 57.70 -15.93
C PHE A 969 16.54 57.21 -17.40
N PRO A 970 17.17 56.06 -17.68
CA PRO A 970 17.48 55.64 -19.05
C PRO A 970 16.31 54.95 -19.79
N PHE A 971 15.19 54.67 -19.12
CA PHE A 971 14.08 53.90 -19.69
C PHE A 971 12.77 54.69 -19.77
N THR A 972 12.81 56.02 -19.73
CA THR A 972 11.61 56.89 -19.72
C THR A 972 10.71 56.62 -20.93
N ASP A 973 11.29 56.55 -22.14
CA ASP A 973 10.53 56.34 -23.38
C ASP A 973 9.90 54.95 -23.47
N PHE A 974 10.48 53.94 -22.81
CA PHE A 974 9.92 52.59 -22.77
C PHE A 974 8.60 52.54 -21.97
N PHE A 975 8.47 53.38 -20.95
CA PHE A 975 7.28 53.52 -20.08
C PHE A 975 6.47 54.79 -20.40
N ALA A 976 6.58 55.34 -21.61
CA ALA A 976 5.89 56.57 -22.02
C ALA A 976 4.35 56.51 -21.89
N ASP A 977 3.78 55.32 -21.74
CA ASP A 977 2.36 55.06 -21.51
C ASP A 977 1.89 55.36 -20.07
N ILE A 978 2.80 55.66 -19.13
CA ILE A 978 2.47 56.01 -17.74
C ILE A 978 3.25 57.23 -17.23
N SER A 979 2.66 57.99 -16.31
CA SER A 979 3.36 59.07 -15.60
C SER A 979 4.20 58.47 -14.46
N LEU A 980 5.51 58.39 -14.67
CA LEU A 980 6.44 57.74 -13.75
C LEU A 980 6.74 58.58 -12.50
N PHE A 981 7.29 59.78 -12.69
CA PHE A 981 7.95 60.53 -11.62
C PHE A 981 7.13 61.71 -11.13
N THR A 982 7.24 61.99 -9.84
CA THR A 982 6.45 62.98 -9.09
C THR A 982 7.30 64.15 -8.56
N GLY A 983 8.62 64.09 -8.69
CA GLY A 983 9.56 65.12 -8.26
C GLY A 983 10.22 64.83 -6.90
N ASN A 984 9.64 63.91 -6.10
CA ASN A 984 10.19 63.47 -4.83
C ASN A 984 11.27 62.41 -5.06
N TYR A 985 12.52 62.71 -4.66
CA TYR A 985 13.67 61.84 -4.84
C TYR A 985 13.49 60.41 -4.30
N ASP A 986 12.99 60.24 -3.07
CA ASP A 986 12.89 58.90 -2.47
C ASP A 986 11.80 58.04 -3.12
N GLU A 987 10.69 58.66 -3.52
CA GLU A 987 9.59 57.98 -4.20
C GLU A 987 9.95 57.68 -5.66
N ASP A 988 10.58 58.64 -6.34
CA ASP A 988 11.03 58.50 -7.73
C ASP A 988 12.14 57.45 -7.83
N LEU A 989 13.05 57.36 -6.85
CA LEU A 989 14.07 56.30 -6.81
C LEU A 989 13.43 54.92 -6.61
N LYS A 990 12.43 54.81 -5.74
CA LYS A 990 11.66 53.56 -5.55
C LYS A 990 10.95 53.15 -6.83
N LYS A 991 10.35 54.09 -7.56
CA LYS A 991 9.71 53.85 -8.87
C LYS A 991 10.71 53.50 -9.97
N ALA A 992 11.88 54.13 -10.02
CA ALA A 992 12.95 53.75 -10.94
C ALA A 992 13.40 52.30 -10.69
N HIS A 993 13.53 51.91 -9.42
CA HIS A 993 13.82 50.52 -9.05
C HIS A 993 12.69 49.55 -9.40
N SER A 994 11.41 49.93 -9.35
CA SER A 994 10.31 49.05 -9.81
C SER A 994 10.31 48.91 -11.33
N CYS A 995 10.63 49.97 -12.07
CA CYS A 995 10.84 49.90 -13.52
C CYS A 995 11.97 48.93 -13.87
N TRP A 996 13.10 48.99 -13.15
CA TRP A 996 14.20 48.05 -13.33
C TRP A 996 13.77 46.60 -13.07
N ARG A 997 13.04 46.33 -11.98
CA ARG A 997 12.54 44.98 -11.68
C ARG A 997 11.60 44.45 -12.77
N PHE A 998 10.76 45.32 -13.35
CA PHE A 998 9.90 44.96 -14.46
C PHE A 998 10.71 44.54 -15.70
N ILE A 999 11.72 45.34 -16.07
CA ILE A 999 12.60 45.03 -17.20
C ILE A 999 13.39 43.75 -16.94
N GLN A 1000 13.98 43.62 -15.75
CA GLN A 1000 14.73 42.43 -15.34
C GLN A 1000 13.86 41.17 -15.45
N ARG A 1001 12.61 41.22 -14.97
CA ARG A 1001 11.67 40.09 -15.06
C ARG A 1001 11.46 39.65 -16.51
N ILE A 1002 11.28 40.57 -17.46
CA ILE A 1002 11.11 40.22 -18.90
C ILE A 1002 12.25 39.32 -19.37
N PHE A 1003 13.49 39.67 -19.06
CA PHE A 1003 14.65 38.90 -19.49
C PHE A 1003 14.85 37.61 -18.70
N GLU A 1004 14.48 37.58 -17.42
CA GLU A 1004 14.44 36.35 -16.62
C GLU A 1004 13.45 35.33 -17.23
N GLN A 1005 12.25 35.74 -17.64
CA GLN A 1005 11.29 34.82 -18.28
C GLN A 1005 11.76 34.39 -19.67
N LEU A 1006 12.41 35.28 -20.44
CA LEU A 1006 12.97 34.91 -21.75
C LEU A 1006 14.10 33.89 -21.64
N ASP A 1007 14.92 33.96 -20.59
CA ASP A 1007 15.99 32.99 -20.33
C ASP A 1007 15.41 31.60 -19.98
N GLU A 1008 14.35 31.56 -19.15
CA GLU A 1008 13.57 30.34 -18.88
C GLU A 1008 12.95 29.76 -20.17
N PHE A 1009 12.41 30.62 -21.05
CA PHE A 1009 11.78 30.20 -22.30
C PHE A 1009 12.76 29.82 -23.41
N ARG A 1010 14.06 30.10 -23.25
CA ARG A 1010 15.10 29.79 -24.24
C ARG A 1010 15.10 28.32 -24.63
N ALA A 1011 14.84 27.42 -23.69
CA ALA A 1011 14.81 25.98 -23.97
C ALA A 1011 13.73 25.59 -25.01
N PHE A 1012 12.61 26.32 -25.07
CA PHE A 1012 11.53 26.04 -26.03
C PHE A 1012 11.89 26.44 -27.47
N GLU A 1013 12.89 27.32 -27.66
CA GLU A 1013 13.48 27.61 -28.98
C GLU A 1013 14.33 26.44 -29.48
N LEU A 1014 15.11 25.85 -28.58
CA LEU A 1014 16.06 24.77 -28.89
C LEU A 1014 15.35 23.44 -29.18
N LEU A 1015 14.29 23.15 -28.43
CA LEU A 1015 13.49 21.93 -28.57
C LEU A 1015 12.45 22.11 -29.67
N ARG A 1016 12.50 21.26 -30.72
CA ARG A 1016 11.58 21.33 -31.86
C ARG A 1016 10.31 20.50 -31.67
N ASN A 1017 10.45 19.32 -31.07
CA ASN A 1017 9.34 18.39 -30.89
C ASN A 1017 8.46 18.81 -29.70
N GLY A 1018 7.14 18.67 -29.87
CA GLY A 1018 6.19 18.96 -28.80
C GLY A 1018 6.44 18.12 -27.54
N LYS A 1019 6.81 16.84 -27.72
CA LYS A 1019 7.16 15.93 -26.63
C LYS A 1019 8.28 16.49 -25.75
N ASP A 1020 9.44 16.80 -26.34
CA ASP A 1020 10.60 17.28 -25.59
C ASP A 1020 10.29 18.59 -24.85
N ARG A 1021 9.50 19.49 -25.45
CA ARG A 1021 9.03 20.73 -24.80
C ARG A 1021 8.19 20.44 -23.56
N THR A 1022 7.28 19.47 -23.64
CA THR A 1022 6.45 19.07 -22.48
C THR A 1022 7.28 18.42 -21.38
N GLU A 1023 8.29 17.63 -21.74
CA GLU A 1023 9.21 17.01 -20.78
C GLU A 1023 10.08 18.05 -20.08
N TYR A 1024 10.58 19.06 -20.81
CA TYR A 1024 11.33 20.16 -20.21
C TYR A 1024 10.49 20.96 -19.19
N LEU A 1025 9.25 21.30 -19.57
CA LEU A 1025 8.31 21.98 -18.67
C LEU A 1025 8.10 21.18 -17.38
N LEU A 1026 7.93 19.86 -17.50
CA LEU A 1026 7.69 18.96 -16.39
C LEU A 1026 8.90 18.77 -15.48
N VAL A 1027 10.13 18.79 -16.00
CA VAL A 1027 11.34 18.50 -15.22
C VAL A 1027 11.98 19.76 -14.63
N LYS A 1028 11.84 20.92 -15.29
CA LYS A 1028 12.56 22.14 -14.91
C LYS A 1028 11.69 23.33 -14.56
N GLU A 1029 10.72 23.65 -15.40
CA GLU A 1029 10.02 24.94 -15.32
C GLU A 1029 8.89 24.94 -14.29
N ALA A 1030 8.07 23.88 -14.25
CA ALA A 1030 6.95 23.81 -13.32
C ALA A 1030 7.44 23.71 -11.86
N LYS A 1031 6.88 24.53 -10.96
CA LYS A 1031 7.14 24.46 -9.51
C LYS A 1031 6.01 23.82 -8.73
N ILE A 1032 4.79 23.89 -9.24
CA ILE A 1032 3.62 23.23 -8.66
C ILE A 1032 3.07 22.28 -9.71
N ILE A 1033 3.26 20.99 -9.46
CA ILE A 1033 2.86 19.90 -10.34
C ILE A 1033 1.77 19.14 -9.65
N ALA A 1034 0.66 18.87 -10.35
CA ALA A 1034 -0.45 18.15 -9.77
C ALA A 1034 -0.94 17.02 -10.65
N MET A 1035 -1.34 15.94 -10.00
CA MET A 1035 -1.87 14.75 -10.65
C MET A 1035 -2.80 13.99 -9.71
N THR A 1036 -3.56 13.04 -10.26
CA THR A 1036 -4.28 12.07 -9.43
C THR A 1036 -3.33 10.97 -8.98
N CYS A 1037 -3.64 10.29 -7.87
CA CYS A 1037 -2.87 9.14 -7.39
C CYS A 1037 -2.79 8.02 -8.44
N THR A 1038 -3.86 7.80 -9.20
CA THR A 1038 -3.90 6.86 -10.32
C THR A 1038 -2.90 7.24 -11.41
N HIS A 1039 -2.83 8.53 -11.77
CA HIS A 1039 -1.89 8.99 -12.80
C HIS A 1039 -0.45 8.94 -12.31
N ALA A 1040 -0.21 9.27 -11.03
CA ALA A 1040 1.10 9.12 -10.40
C ALA A 1040 1.60 7.68 -10.47
N ALA A 1041 0.74 6.71 -10.16
CA ALA A 1041 1.07 5.29 -10.26
C ALA A 1041 1.37 4.87 -11.70
N LEU A 1042 0.54 5.28 -12.68
CA LEU A 1042 0.72 4.93 -14.09
C LEU A 1042 2.04 5.46 -14.68
N ARG A 1043 2.40 6.70 -14.36
CA ARG A 1043 3.52 7.42 -15.00
C ARG A 1043 4.79 7.42 -14.17
N ARG A 1044 4.83 6.79 -12.99
CA ARG A 1044 6.00 6.82 -12.10
C ARG A 1044 7.29 6.43 -12.82
N LYS A 1045 7.29 5.31 -13.56
CA LYS A 1045 8.47 4.84 -14.30
C LYS A 1045 9.00 5.89 -15.27
N GLU A 1046 8.09 6.53 -16.00
CA GLU A 1046 8.44 7.59 -16.94
C GLU A 1046 8.98 8.82 -16.21
N LEU A 1047 8.31 9.26 -15.14
CA LEU A 1047 8.76 10.40 -14.31
C LEU A 1047 10.16 10.18 -13.73
N VAL A 1048 10.44 8.97 -13.22
CA VAL A 1048 11.77 8.61 -12.72
C VAL A 1048 12.81 8.62 -13.85
N SER A 1049 12.47 8.07 -15.02
CA SER A 1049 13.37 8.06 -16.19
C SER A 1049 13.70 9.46 -16.72
N LEU A 1050 12.74 10.40 -16.60
CA LEU A 1050 12.91 11.81 -16.94
C LEU A 1050 13.73 12.58 -15.89
N GLY A 1051 14.02 11.97 -14.73
CA GLY A 1051 14.70 12.63 -13.63
C GLY A 1051 13.83 13.68 -12.93
N PHE A 1052 12.51 13.43 -12.84
CA PHE A 1052 11.59 14.27 -12.08
C PHE A 1052 12.05 14.35 -10.61
N ARG A 1053 12.12 15.57 -10.08
CA ARG A 1053 12.58 15.89 -8.71
C ARG A 1053 11.62 16.83 -8.01
#